data_AF-A0AA51N6H3-F1
#
_entry.id   AF-A0AA51N6H3-F1
#
_cell.length_a   1.000
_cell.length_b   1.000
_cell.length_c   1.000
_cell.angle_alpha   90.00
_cell.angle_beta   90.00
_cell.angle_gamma   90.00
#
_symmetry.space_group_name_H-M   'P 1'
#
loop_
_entity.id
_entity.type
_entity.pdbx_description
1 polymer ?
#
loop_
_entity_poly.entity_id
_entity_poly.type
_entity_poly.pdbx_seq_one_letter_code
_entity_poly.pdbx_strand_id
1 'polypeptide(L)'
;MKKSLRLVSIITFLTFFNFISYASINSQNDSLWVEVELINPSKSINDGGIKLSPFGGTPPYQFKWSNKNTPLTANEASGLIEGFEYNVKITDANDISITKNITIPAESITENFNSVFEPVVQFMSKVLFWDPFEAVGLYDPIVYTDKEMIKTPEWTAKTDKIFILKKKLVQDGEKVNKGDEIAIVSIDNEDADVVKAPESGVIDFNEEEGNVIFSPDNTKHLIEQGAQYFASITFEEERPLLHPNGDIRKNSIPFIVVWLIAGAAFFTVRMGFINVRGFKHSIDLARGKYSDPNAPGKVTHFQALATAVSATVGLGNIAGVAVAISIGGAGATFWMILAGLLGMSSKFVECTLGVKYREIKVDGKIFGGPMNYLRYGLEKRNIKGLGKVLAGVFAVLCVGASFGAGNMFQSNQSFQIMASQFAVLEGWGFWFGIGLAVLVGIVIIGGIESIAKVTGKVVPIMAIIYVLAALTIIGINIENLGPALSAIYNGALNSSALKGGFIGVLIIGFQRAAFSNEAGVGSAAIAHSATKTHNPPSEGFVGLMEPFIDTVVVCTLTALVLIFTGMHEVPGVTGVKLTAQAFGSVISWFPYVLAIAVFLFAFSTMISWSYYGMRGWTYLFGKTNRSELAYKIVFLVFVVVGASVSLGAVLDFSDMMILAMSVPNMIGLYILSKEVRTDLATYMKKLKEGNLGKPVEELQEDVAE
;
A
#
# COMPACT_ATOMS: atom_id res chain seq x y z
N MET A 1 61.09 -57.34 -46.87
CA MET A 1 61.17 -56.53 -45.63
C MET A 1 60.64 -55.10 -45.74
N LYS A 2 60.98 -54.29 -46.76
CA LYS A 2 60.48 -52.88 -46.84
C LYS A 2 58.95 -52.71 -47.06
N LYS A 3 58.25 -53.70 -47.65
CA LYS A 3 56.79 -53.65 -47.83
C LYS A 3 55.98 -54.02 -46.57
N SER A 4 56.50 -54.87 -45.68
CA SER A 4 55.78 -55.25 -44.45
C SER A 4 55.86 -54.15 -43.38
N LEU A 5 56.99 -53.42 -43.28
CA LEU A 5 57.09 -52.29 -42.34
C LEU A 5 56.13 -51.15 -42.67
N ARG A 6 55.91 -50.84 -43.96
CA ARG A 6 54.93 -49.80 -44.36
C ARG A 6 53.49 -50.20 -44.06
N LEU A 7 53.15 -51.49 -44.20
CA LEU A 7 51.82 -51.99 -43.89
C LEU A 7 51.54 -51.95 -42.38
N VAL A 8 52.53 -52.31 -41.56
CA VAL A 8 52.42 -52.22 -40.10
C VAL A 8 52.32 -50.77 -39.65
N SER A 9 53.14 -49.84 -40.15
CA SER A 9 53.02 -48.41 -39.80
C SER A 9 51.69 -47.77 -40.23
N ILE A 10 51.13 -48.17 -41.38
CA ILE A 10 49.81 -47.67 -41.83
C ILE A 10 48.68 -48.25 -40.97
N ILE A 11 48.76 -49.53 -40.60
CA ILE A 11 47.77 -50.16 -39.71
C ILE A 11 47.85 -49.57 -38.29
N THR A 12 49.05 -49.33 -37.75
CA THR A 12 49.22 -48.69 -36.44
C THR A 12 48.77 -47.23 -36.45
N PHE A 13 48.97 -46.49 -37.56
CA PHE A 13 48.47 -45.11 -37.69
C PHE A 13 46.94 -45.06 -37.82
N LEU A 14 46.33 -46.01 -38.55
CA LEU A 14 44.87 -46.13 -38.69
C LEU A 14 44.19 -46.63 -37.41
N THR A 15 44.82 -47.50 -36.62
CA THR A 15 44.27 -47.93 -35.32
C THR A 15 44.41 -46.85 -34.25
N PHE A 16 45.48 -46.05 -34.28
CA PHE A 16 45.65 -44.90 -33.38
C PHE A 16 44.67 -43.76 -33.72
N PHE A 17 44.40 -43.50 -35.01
CA PHE A 17 43.38 -42.54 -35.42
C PHE A 17 41.95 -43.01 -35.10
N ASN A 18 41.66 -44.31 -35.22
CA ASN A 18 40.37 -44.85 -34.78
C ASN A 18 40.22 -44.81 -33.25
N PHE A 19 41.30 -44.95 -32.46
CA PHE A 19 41.24 -44.80 -31.01
C PHE A 19 41.03 -43.35 -30.57
N ILE A 20 41.59 -42.37 -31.28
CA ILE A 20 41.32 -40.93 -31.02
C ILE A 20 39.90 -40.57 -31.47
N SER A 21 39.41 -41.13 -32.58
CA SER A 21 38.00 -40.96 -32.99
C SER A 21 37.01 -41.65 -32.05
N TYR A 22 37.33 -42.82 -31.48
CA TYR A 22 36.48 -43.47 -30.47
C TYR A 22 36.56 -42.79 -29.09
N ALA A 23 37.67 -42.14 -28.74
CA ALA A 23 37.78 -41.32 -27.54
C ALA A 23 37.08 -39.95 -27.68
N SER A 24 36.84 -39.48 -28.92
CA SER A 24 36.10 -38.24 -29.21
C SER A 24 34.63 -38.46 -29.56
N ILE A 25 34.11 -39.70 -29.52
CA ILE A 25 32.69 -40.02 -29.76
C ILE A 25 31.89 -40.26 -28.46
N ASN A 26 32.53 -40.24 -27.28
CA ASN A 26 31.83 -40.27 -25.99
C ASN A 26 31.69 -38.89 -25.31
N SER A 27 31.86 -37.79 -26.03
CA SER A 27 31.65 -36.44 -25.46
C SER A 27 30.74 -35.54 -26.30
N GLN A 28 29.64 -36.08 -26.83
CA GLN A 28 28.54 -35.24 -27.31
C GLN A 28 27.21 -35.69 -26.72
N ASN A 29 26.63 -34.75 -25.95
CA ASN A 29 25.28 -34.65 -25.41
C ASN A 29 24.96 -35.20 -24.02
N ASP A 30 25.66 -34.69 -23.00
CA ASP A 30 25.00 -34.21 -21.77
C ASP A 30 24.63 -32.72 -21.92
N SER A 31 24.13 -32.31 -23.09
CA SER A 31 23.71 -30.93 -23.29
C SER A 31 22.54 -30.63 -22.36
N LEU A 32 22.75 -29.76 -21.37
CA LEU A 32 21.71 -29.36 -20.42
C LEU A 32 20.45 -28.88 -21.19
N TRP A 33 19.31 -29.49 -20.92
CA TRP A 33 18.01 -29.09 -21.46
C TRP A 33 16.94 -29.21 -20.37
N VAL A 34 15.76 -28.65 -20.62
CA VAL A 34 14.71 -28.57 -19.61
C VAL A 34 13.34 -28.78 -20.24
N GLU A 35 12.53 -29.62 -19.61
CA GLU A 35 11.09 -29.70 -19.88
C GLU A 35 10.36 -28.67 -19.01
N VAL A 36 9.38 -28.02 -19.62
CA VAL A 36 8.56 -26.99 -18.98
C VAL A 36 7.14 -27.51 -18.88
N GLU A 37 6.65 -27.63 -17.66
CA GLU A 37 5.25 -27.89 -17.35
C GLU A 37 4.60 -26.58 -16.91
N LEU A 38 3.53 -26.18 -17.61
CA LEU A 38 2.74 -25.00 -17.27
C LEU A 38 1.55 -25.44 -16.41
N ILE A 39 1.37 -24.78 -15.27
CA ILE A 39 0.32 -25.06 -14.31
C ILE A 39 -0.61 -23.85 -14.31
N ASN A 40 -1.87 -24.01 -14.69
CA ASN A 40 -2.91 -23.00 -14.52
C ASN A 40 -4.05 -23.64 -13.71
N PRO A 41 -4.05 -23.51 -12.37
CA PRO A 41 -4.90 -24.31 -11.50
C PRO A 41 -6.36 -23.84 -11.47
N SER A 42 -6.64 -22.57 -11.82
CA SER A 42 -7.99 -22.03 -11.76
C SER A 42 -8.22 -20.93 -12.81
N LYS A 43 -9.37 -20.25 -12.75
CA LYS A 43 -9.65 -19.05 -13.56
C LYS A 43 -9.34 -17.75 -12.81
N SER A 44 -8.70 -17.88 -11.65
CA SER A 44 -8.28 -16.75 -10.83
C SER A 44 -7.01 -16.16 -11.43
N ILE A 45 -6.70 -14.93 -11.06
CA ILE A 45 -5.45 -14.30 -11.48
C ILE A 45 -4.34 -14.65 -10.50
N ASN A 46 -3.10 -14.61 -10.98
CA ASN A 46 -1.89 -14.69 -10.17
C ASN A 46 -1.78 -16.01 -9.39
N ASP A 47 -2.27 -17.11 -9.94
CA ASP A 47 -2.17 -18.45 -9.33
C ASP A 47 -1.47 -19.47 -10.24
N GLY A 48 -1.06 -19.05 -11.43
CA GLY A 48 -0.27 -19.83 -12.36
C GLY A 48 1.07 -20.30 -11.79
N GLY A 49 1.58 -21.36 -12.39
CA GLY A 49 2.85 -21.97 -12.02
C GLY A 49 3.63 -22.47 -13.23
N ILE A 50 4.94 -22.52 -13.06
CA ILE A 50 5.88 -23.10 -14.04
C ILE A 50 6.74 -24.08 -13.27
N LYS A 51 6.71 -25.34 -13.70
CA LYS A 51 7.55 -26.40 -13.17
C LYS A 51 8.57 -26.82 -14.21
N LEU A 52 9.82 -26.97 -13.77
CA LEU A 52 10.96 -27.29 -14.60
C LEU A 52 11.53 -28.64 -14.22
N SER A 53 11.78 -29.46 -15.25
CA SER A 53 12.46 -30.75 -15.14
C SER A 53 13.73 -30.69 -15.98
N PRO A 54 14.90 -30.37 -15.38
CA PRO A 54 16.17 -30.35 -16.11
C PRO A 54 16.68 -31.78 -16.38
N PHE A 55 17.29 -31.97 -17.54
CA PHE A 55 17.89 -33.21 -18.01
C PHE A 55 19.26 -32.94 -18.63
N GLY A 56 20.18 -33.90 -18.53
CA GLY A 56 21.59 -33.70 -18.91
C GLY A 56 22.32 -32.74 -17.96
N GLY A 57 23.59 -32.42 -18.22
CA GLY A 57 24.42 -31.66 -17.29
C GLY A 57 24.75 -32.41 -15.99
N THR A 58 25.36 -31.71 -15.03
CA THR A 58 25.76 -32.28 -13.73
C THR A 58 24.97 -31.67 -12.57
N PRO A 59 24.11 -32.43 -11.85
CA PRO A 59 23.45 -31.97 -10.63
C PRO A 59 24.45 -31.60 -9.52
N PRO A 60 24.09 -30.73 -8.55
CA PRO A 60 22.80 -30.04 -8.39
C PRO A 60 22.59 -28.87 -9.38
N TYR A 61 21.32 -28.55 -9.67
CA TYR A 61 20.95 -27.41 -10.51
C TYR A 61 20.54 -26.20 -9.67
N GLN A 62 20.80 -25.01 -10.18
CA GLN A 62 20.29 -23.74 -9.68
C GLN A 62 19.33 -23.11 -10.69
N PHE A 63 18.23 -22.55 -10.20
CA PHE A 63 17.16 -21.95 -10.98
C PHE A 63 17.04 -20.47 -10.64
N LYS A 64 17.66 -19.60 -11.45
CA LYS A 64 17.52 -18.15 -11.30
C LYS A 64 16.28 -17.67 -12.04
N TRP A 65 15.19 -17.56 -11.31
CA TRP A 65 13.92 -17.01 -11.80
C TRP A 65 13.90 -15.49 -11.81
N SER A 66 13.21 -14.92 -12.79
CA SER A 66 12.84 -13.50 -12.83
C SER A 66 11.85 -13.10 -11.73
N ASN A 67 11.04 -14.05 -11.23
CA ASN A 67 10.23 -13.84 -10.03
C ASN A 67 11.14 -13.85 -8.79
N LYS A 68 11.19 -12.71 -8.09
CA LYS A 68 12.03 -12.50 -6.91
C LYS A 68 11.70 -13.41 -5.74
N ASN A 69 10.46 -13.87 -5.64
CA ASN A 69 9.98 -14.67 -4.51
C ASN A 69 10.31 -16.16 -4.66
N THR A 70 10.77 -16.61 -5.82
CA THR A 70 11.10 -18.01 -6.08
C THR A 70 12.55 -18.31 -5.70
N PRO A 71 12.83 -19.27 -4.79
CA PRO A 71 14.19 -19.62 -4.39
C PRO A 71 15.07 -20.14 -5.53
N LEU A 72 16.39 -19.91 -5.44
CA LEU A 72 17.38 -20.47 -6.38
C LEU A 72 17.38 -22.00 -6.45
N THR A 73 16.89 -22.67 -5.41
CA THR A 73 16.78 -24.14 -5.34
C THR A 73 15.45 -24.67 -5.87
N ALA A 74 14.47 -23.80 -6.11
CA ALA A 74 13.14 -24.21 -6.51
C ALA A 74 13.08 -24.40 -8.03
N ASN A 75 12.83 -25.65 -8.45
CA ASN A 75 12.55 -25.97 -9.84
C ASN A 75 11.10 -25.63 -10.24
N GLU A 76 10.29 -25.13 -9.30
CA GLU A 76 8.92 -24.71 -9.53
C GLU A 76 8.71 -23.29 -9.00
N ALA A 77 8.10 -22.44 -9.83
CA ALA A 77 7.64 -21.12 -9.47
C ALA A 77 6.11 -21.10 -9.48
N SER A 78 5.48 -20.61 -8.41
CA SER A 78 4.02 -20.53 -8.26
C SER A 78 3.57 -19.10 -7.92
N GLY A 79 2.26 -18.85 -8.05
CA GLY A 79 1.68 -17.52 -7.84
C GLY A 79 2.09 -16.52 -8.94
N LEU A 80 2.27 -17.03 -10.15
CA LEU A 80 2.69 -16.28 -11.33
C LEU A 80 1.49 -15.66 -12.03
N ILE A 81 1.67 -14.45 -12.55
CA ILE A 81 0.72 -13.75 -13.41
C ILE A 81 0.64 -14.45 -14.77
N GLU A 82 -0.55 -14.88 -15.15
CA GLU A 82 -0.87 -15.46 -16.45
C GLU A 82 -0.75 -14.39 -17.54
N GLY A 83 -0.34 -14.77 -18.76
CA GLY A 83 -0.09 -13.86 -19.88
C GLY A 83 1.21 -13.05 -19.78
N PHE A 84 1.96 -13.17 -18.67
CA PHE A 84 3.23 -12.48 -18.46
C PHE A 84 4.43 -13.38 -18.79
N GLU A 85 5.51 -12.80 -19.35
CA GLU A 85 6.74 -13.53 -19.68
C GLU A 85 7.67 -13.62 -18.47
N TYR A 86 8.04 -14.84 -18.10
CA TYR A 86 9.04 -15.14 -17.08
C TYR A 86 10.30 -15.67 -17.70
N ASN A 87 11.43 -15.07 -17.33
CA ASN A 87 12.75 -15.59 -17.63
C ASN A 87 13.24 -16.49 -16.49
N VAL A 88 13.89 -17.61 -16.84
CA VAL A 88 14.61 -18.47 -15.89
C VAL A 88 15.95 -18.89 -16.48
N LYS A 89 17.02 -18.72 -15.71
CA LYS A 89 18.37 -19.22 -16.02
C LYS A 89 18.65 -20.45 -15.15
N ILE A 90 18.81 -21.61 -15.78
CA ILE A 90 19.14 -22.87 -15.13
C ILE A 90 20.64 -23.09 -15.28
N THR A 91 21.34 -23.34 -14.18
CA THR A 91 22.80 -23.54 -14.16
C THR A 91 23.11 -24.86 -13.45
N ASP A 92 23.96 -25.69 -14.04
CA ASP A 92 24.41 -26.96 -13.44
C ASP A 92 25.66 -26.77 -12.58
N ALA A 93 26.16 -27.84 -11.95
CA ALA A 93 27.33 -27.81 -11.07
C ALA A 93 28.66 -27.49 -11.79
N ASN A 94 28.70 -27.56 -13.12
CA ASN A 94 29.87 -27.21 -13.94
C ASN A 94 29.73 -25.81 -14.59
N ASP A 95 28.83 -24.97 -14.07
CA ASP A 95 28.51 -23.63 -14.57
C ASP A 95 27.95 -23.59 -16.01
N ILE A 96 27.49 -24.74 -16.54
CA ILE A 96 26.78 -24.79 -17.81
C ILE A 96 25.38 -24.25 -17.58
N SER A 97 24.97 -23.25 -18.37
CA SER A 97 23.67 -22.61 -18.18
C SER A 97 22.83 -22.53 -19.45
N ILE A 98 21.53 -22.68 -19.27
CA ILE A 98 20.50 -22.43 -20.29
C ILE A 98 19.52 -21.40 -19.76
N THR A 99 18.95 -20.61 -20.67
CA THR A 99 17.94 -19.60 -20.33
C THR A 99 16.67 -19.87 -21.11
N LYS A 100 15.52 -19.81 -20.44
CA LYS A 100 14.19 -19.96 -21.03
C LYS A 100 13.33 -18.75 -20.72
N ASN A 101 12.61 -18.30 -21.74
CA ASN A 101 11.48 -17.39 -21.57
C ASN A 101 10.21 -18.21 -21.67
N ILE A 102 9.33 -18.09 -20.68
CA ILE A 102 8.16 -18.93 -20.51
C ILE A 102 6.98 -18.02 -20.17
N THR A 103 5.89 -18.19 -20.89
CA THR A 103 4.63 -17.47 -20.64
C THR A 103 3.54 -18.48 -20.37
N ILE A 104 2.86 -18.32 -19.23
CA ILE A 104 1.64 -19.09 -18.93
C ILE A 104 0.50 -18.47 -19.74
N PRO A 105 -0.27 -19.21 -20.55
CA PRO A 105 -1.39 -18.63 -21.29
C PRO A 105 -2.50 -18.16 -20.35
N ALA A 106 -3.08 -16.99 -20.66
CA ALA A 106 -4.28 -16.49 -19.99
C ALA A 106 -5.53 -17.13 -20.60
N GLU A 107 -6.25 -17.94 -19.83
CA GLU A 107 -7.43 -18.70 -20.24
C GLU A 107 -8.75 -18.00 -19.88
N SER A 108 -8.76 -17.18 -18.84
CA SER A 108 -9.96 -16.45 -18.40
C SER A 108 -9.96 -14.98 -18.85
N ILE A 109 -11.15 -14.36 -18.89
CA ILE A 109 -11.28 -12.92 -19.15
C ILE A 109 -10.50 -12.12 -18.10
N THR A 110 -10.49 -12.58 -16.85
CA THR A 110 -9.81 -11.94 -15.73
C THR A 110 -8.29 -11.98 -15.86
N GLU A 111 -7.72 -13.12 -16.25
CA GLU A 111 -6.29 -13.25 -16.55
C GLU A 111 -5.88 -12.39 -17.74
N ASN A 112 -6.68 -12.40 -18.81
CA ASN A 112 -6.44 -11.57 -19.99
C ASN A 112 -6.51 -10.07 -19.65
N PHE A 113 -7.44 -9.67 -18.79
CA PHE A 113 -7.55 -8.28 -18.38
C PHE A 113 -6.37 -7.86 -17.48
N ASN A 114 -5.98 -8.71 -16.53
CA ASN A 114 -4.88 -8.45 -15.60
C ASN A 114 -3.53 -8.31 -16.33
N SER A 115 -3.22 -9.22 -17.25
CA SER A 115 -1.99 -9.19 -18.06
C SER A 115 -1.87 -7.96 -18.96
N VAL A 116 -2.97 -7.35 -19.39
CA VAL A 116 -2.97 -6.11 -20.17
C VAL A 116 -2.59 -4.90 -19.32
N PHE A 117 -3.02 -4.85 -18.05
CA PHE A 117 -2.75 -3.71 -17.16
C PHE A 117 -1.38 -3.79 -16.52
N GLU A 118 -0.86 -4.98 -16.24
CA GLU A 118 0.40 -5.20 -15.53
C GLU A 118 1.60 -4.43 -16.14
N PRO A 119 1.84 -4.41 -17.46
CA PRO A 119 2.91 -3.61 -18.06
C PRO A 119 2.75 -2.10 -17.82
N VAL A 120 1.51 -1.61 -17.80
CA VAL A 120 1.21 -0.19 -17.56
C VAL A 120 1.49 0.17 -16.10
N VAL A 121 1.10 -0.71 -15.17
CA VAL A 121 1.44 -0.60 -13.73
C VAL A 121 2.95 -0.52 -13.57
N GLN A 122 3.70 -1.44 -14.17
CA GLN A 122 5.16 -1.45 -14.06
C GLN A 122 5.79 -0.17 -14.61
N PHE A 123 5.28 0.36 -15.73
CA PHE A 123 5.73 1.63 -16.27
C PHE A 123 5.45 2.81 -15.32
N MET A 124 4.21 2.94 -14.83
CA MET A 124 3.84 3.98 -13.89
C MET A 124 4.62 3.87 -12.58
N SER A 125 4.86 2.64 -12.10
CA SER A 125 5.70 2.36 -10.93
C SER A 125 7.09 2.94 -11.11
N LYS A 126 7.73 2.62 -12.23
CA LYS A 126 9.08 3.10 -12.56
C LYS A 126 9.17 4.62 -12.62
N VAL A 127 8.10 5.32 -13.02
CA VAL A 127 8.08 6.78 -13.10
C VAL A 127 7.79 7.42 -11.73
N LEU A 128 6.72 6.99 -11.05
CA LEU A 128 6.27 7.58 -9.78
C LEU A 128 7.20 7.25 -8.62
N PHE A 129 7.70 6.03 -8.59
CA PHE A 129 8.62 5.52 -7.57
C PHE A 129 10.08 5.55 -8.05
N TRP A 130 10.37 6.33 -9.10
CA TRP A 130 11.75 6.60 -9.48
C TRP A 130 12.50 7.24 -8.32
N ASP A 131 13.75 6.81 -8.18
CA ASP A 131 14.67 7.31 -7.16
C ASP A 131 15.71 8.26 -7.78
N PRO A 132 15.49 9.58 -7.69
CA PRO A 132 16.47 10.55 -8.15
C PRO A 132 17.74 10.56 -7.30
N PHE A 133 17.65 10.15 -6.03
CA PHE A 133 18.76 10.23 -5.08
C PHE A 133 19.80 9.14 -5.35
N GLU A 134 19.35 7.92 -5.68
CA GLU A 134 20.23 6.87 -6.23
C GLU A 134 20.87 7.36 -7.54
N ALA A 135 20.07 7.94 -8.45
CA ALA A 135 20.54 8.34 -9.77
C ALA A 135 21.62 9.44 -9.73
N VAL A 136 21.61 10.31 -8.71
CA VAL A 136 22.66 11.33 -8.50
C VAL A 136 23.78 10.87 -7.55
N GLY A 137 23.74 9.62 -7.07
CA GLY A 137 24.75 9.04 -6.18
C GLY A 137 24.74 9.62 -4.76
N LEU A 138 23.60 10.14 -4.29
CA LEU A 138 23.48 10.69 -2.93
C LEU A 138 23.49 9.62 -1.84
N TYR A 139 23.10 8.38 -2.17
CA TYR A 139 23.10 7.25 -1.25
C TYR A 139 23.11 5.90 -1.98
N ASP A 140 23.47 4.83 -1.28
CA ASP A 140 23.38 3.45 -1.79
C ASP A 140 22.04 2.81 -1.37
N PRO A 141 21.18 2.38 -2.32
CA PRO A 141 19.91 1.74 -2.00
C PRO A 141 20.04 0.27 -1.61
N ILE A 142 21.23 -0.34 -1.74
CA ILE A 142 21.45 -1.74 -1.38
C ILE A 142 21.19 -1.93 0.10
N VAL A 143 20.40 -2.95 0.42
CA VAL A 143 20.13 -3.33 1.80
C VAL A 143 21.24 -4.28 2.24
N TYR A 144 22.06 -3.84 3.17
CA TYR A 144 23.08 -4.69 3.78
C TYR A 144 22.53 -5.34 5.06
N THR A 145 23.06 -6.50 5.40
CA THR A 145 22.87 -7.12 6.70
C THR A 145 24.22 -7.56 7.22
N ASP A 146 24.47 -7.27 8.49
CA ASP A 146 25.64 -7.69 9.26
C ASP A 146 25.37 -8.99 10.02
N LYS A 147 24.10 -9.40 10.13
CA LYS A 147 23.68 -10.58 10.89
C LYS A 147 22.65 -11.44 10.15
N GLU A 148 22.68 -12.74 10.40
CA GLU A 148 21.61 -13.70 10.08
C GLU A 148 20.84 -14.01 11.36
N MET A 149 19.51 -13.82 11.37
CA MET A 149 18.68 -14.14 12.53
C MET A 149 18.28 -15.62 12.51
N ILE A 150 18.59 -16.35 13.58
CA ILE A 150 18.29 -17.78 13.70
C ILE A 150 16.89 -17.95 14.29
N LYS A 151 15.96 -18.44 13.46
CA LYS A 151 14.56 -18.64 13.84
C LYS A 151 14.37 -19.94 14.61
N THR A 152 13.45 -19.93 15.55
CA THR A 152 12.95 -21.13 16.22
C THR A 152 12.34 -22.11 15.20
N PRO A 153 12.73 -23.40 15.22
CA PRO A 153 12.12 -24.43 14.37
C PRO A 153 10.61 -24.49 14.52
N GLU A 154 9.89 -24.82 13.44
CA GLU A 154 8.42 -24.96 13.40
C GLU A 154 7.57 -23.74 13.82
N TRP A 155 8.19 -22.63 14.24
CA TRP A 155 7.42 -21.48 14.70
C TRP A 155 6.58 -20.89 13.57
N THR A 156 5.30 -20.66 13.87
CA THR A 156 4.37 -19.91 13.03
C THR A 156 3.63 -18.90 13.91
N ALA A 157 3.20 -17.78 13.34
CA ALA A 157 2.51 -16.74 14.10
C ALA A 157 1.10 -17.14 14.61
N LYS A 158 0.63 -18.35 14.28
CA LYS A 158 -0.63 -18.94 14.80
C LYS A 158 -0.37 -20.06 15.81
N THR A 159 0.88 -20.26 16.20
CA THR A 159 1.27 -21.33 17.11
C THR A 159 0.73 -21.07 18.51
N ASP A 160 0.14 -22.11 19.10
CA ASP A 160 -0.21 -22.22 20.51
C ASP A 160 0.90 -22.88 21.33
N LYS A 161 2.05 -23.16 20.69
CA LYS A 161 3.16 -23.89 21.29
C LYS A 161 4.15 -22.97 22.01
N ILE A 162 4.75 -23.47 23.09
CA ILE A 162 5.80 -22.81 23.86
C ILE A 162 7.16 -23.33 23.38
N PHE A 163 8.06 -22.41 23.03
CA PHE A 163 9.40 -22.73 22.58
C PHE A 163 10.43 -22.36 23.65
N ILE A 164 11.31 -23.30 23.99
CA ILE A 164 12.30 -23.14 25.07
C ILE A 164 13.68 -23.47 24.52
N LEU A 165 14.66 -22.61 24.81
CA LEU A 165 16.05 -22.89 24.52
C LEU A 165 16.58 -23.89 25.54
N LYS A 166 16.57 -25.19 25.24
CA LYS A 166 16.98 -26.23 26.20
C LYS A 166 18.48 -26.20 26.47
N LYS A 167 19.27 -26.04 25.41
CA LYS A 167 20.73 -26.10 25.50
C LYS A 167 21.39 -25.34 24.35
N LYS A 168 22.46 -24.62 24.66
CA LYS A 168 23.41 -24.05 23.70
C LYS A 168 24.50 -25.10 23.47
N LEU A 169 24.76 -25.44 22.21
CA LEU A 169 25.82 -26.38 21.83
C LEU A 169 27.15 -25.67 21.56
N VAL A 170 27.10 -24.36 21.38
CA VAL A 170 28.22 -23.43 21.16
C VAL A 170 28.09 -22.24 22.11
N GLN A 171 29.20 -21.55 22.39
CA GLN A 171 29.23 -20.40 23.30
C GLN A 171 28.86 -19.08 22.59
N ASP A 172 28.40 -18.08 23.36
CA ASP A 172 28.27 -16.71 22.85
C ASP A 172 29.63 -16.18 22.37
N GLY A 173 29.62 -15.53 21.20
CA GLY A 173 30.82 -15.03 20.55
C GLY A 173 31.68 -16.10 19.87
N GLU A 174 31.24 -17.35 19.80
CA GLU A 174 31.97 -18.43 19.14
C GLU A 174 31.84 -18.34 17.60
N LYS A 175 32.92 -18.66 16.88
CA LYS A 175 32.87 -18.78 15.42
C LYS A 175 32.29 -20.12 15.02
N VAL A 176 31.20 -20.09 14.27
CA VAL A 176 30.51 -21.27 13.74
C VAL A 176 30.61 -21.30 12.22
N ASN A 177 30.65 -22.51 11.65
CA ASN A 177 30.55 -22.71 10.21
C ASN A 177 29.12 -23.13 9.84
N LYS A 178 28.72 -22.80 8.61
CA LYS A 178 27.46 -23.28 8.03
C LYS A 178 27.33 -24.80 8.18
N GLY A 179 26.26 -25.24 8.83
CA GLY A 179 25.94 -26.64 9.09
C GLY A 179 26.34 -27.15 10.48
N ASP A 180 27.08 -26.39 11.27
CA ASP A 180 27.45 -26.75 12.65
C ASP A 180 26.21 -26.80 13.55
N GLU A 181 26.18 -27.71 14.52
CA GLU A 181 25.07 -27.80 15.49
C GLU A 181 25.24 -26.73 16.58
N ILE A 182 24.26 -25.84 16.71
CA ILE A 182 24.38 -24.62 17.54
C ILE A 182 23.52 -24.64 18.79
N ALA A 183 22.34 -25.25 18.73
CA ALA A 183 21.39 -25.23 19.86
C ALA A 183 20.40 -26.39 19.81
N ILE A 184 19.80 -26.66 20.95
CA ILE A 184 18.68 -27.57 21.12
C ILE A 184 17.47 -26.76 21.58
N VAL A 185 16.40 -26.78 20.80
CA VAL A 185 15.14 -26.10 21.09
C VAL A 185 14.04 -27.13 21.33
N SER A 186 13.31 -27.02 22.44
CA SER A 186 12.13 -27.86 22.68
C SER A 186 10.84 -27.11 22.39
N ILE A 187 9.83 -27.86 21.99
CA ILE A 187 8.48 -27.39 21.70
C ILE A 187 7.52 -28.04 22.72
N ASP A 188 6.77 -27.23 23.47
CA ASP A 188 5.84 -27.68 24.53
C ASP A 188 6.46 -28.61 25.59
N ASN A 189 7.76 -28.44 25.87
CA ASN A 189 8.57 -29.35 26.70
C ASN A 189 8.71 -30.79 26.16
N GLU A 190 8.26 -31.07 24.94
CA GLU A 190 8.48 -32.31 24.21
C GLU A 190 9.57 -32.13 23.12
N ASP A 191 9.65 -33.08 22.18
CA ASP A 191 10.71 -33.30 21.18
C ASP A 191 11.66 -32.13 20.91
N ALA A 192 12.96 -32.38 21.09
CA ALA A 192 13.99 -31.36 21.03
C ALA A 192 14.72 -31.41 19.68
N ASP A 193 14.56 -30.35 18.88
CA ASP A 193 15.20 -30.22 17.59
C ASP A 193 16.60 -29.63 17.72
N VAL A 194 17.55 -30.24 17.02
CA VAL A 194 18.91 -29.71 16.88
C VAL A 194 18.90 -28.65 15.78
N VAL A 195 19.14 -27.41 16.17
CA VAL A 195 19.27 -26.29 15.24
C VAL A 195 20.71 -26.23 14.75
N LYS A 196 20.86 -26.11 13.42
CA LYS A 196 22.16 -25.97 12.75
C LYS A 196 22.39 -24.54 12.29
N ALA A 197 23.64 -24.10 12.28
CA ALA A 197 24.07 -22.80 11.79
C ALA A 197 23.68 -22.65 10.30
N PRO A 198 22.81 -21.70 9.94
CA PRO A 198 22.42 -21.50 8.55
C PRO A 198 23.57 -20.93 7.71
N GLU A 199 24.51 -20.22 8.34
CA GLU A 199 25.64 -19.53 7.72
C GLU A 199 26.86 -19.55 8.65
N SER A 200 28.05 -19.25 8.09
CA SER A 200 29.26 -19.10 8.89
C SER A 200 29.40 -17.68 9.45
N GLY A 201 29.85 -17.55 10.71
CA GLY A 201 30.07 -16.27 11.36
C GLY A 201 30.25 -16.41 12.88
N VAL A 202 30.02 -15.32 13.61
CA VAL A 202 30.09 -15.28 15.08
C VAL A 202 28.68 -15.36 15.65
N ILE A 203 28.39 -16.38 16.47
CA ILE A 203 27.05 -16.58 17.04
C ILE A 203 26.86 -15.78 18.34
N ASP A 204 25.71 -15.12 18.46
CA ASP A 204 25.24 -14.46 19.67
C ASP A 204 23.80 -14.95 19.97
N PHE A 205 23.56 -15.47 21.16
CA PHE A 205 22.26 -15.90 21.65
C PHE A 205 21.51 -14.73 22.30
N ASN A 206 20.23 -14.63 22.00
CA ASN A 206 19.34 -13.61 22.58
C ASN A 206 18.77 -14.06 23.94
N GLU A 207 18.82 -15.36 24.23
CA GLU A 207 18.23 -15.98 25.42
C GLU A 207 19.22 -16.89 26.15
N GLU A 208 19.00 -17.11 27.45
CA GLU A 208 19.78 -18.06 28.27
C GLU A 208 19.23 -19.49 28.17
N GLU A 209 20.07 -20.48 28.50
CA GLU A 209 19.64 -21.87 28.57
C GLU A 209 18.53 -22.04 29.62
N GLY A 210 17.46 -22.73 29.24
CA GLY A 210 16.27 -22.94 30.07
C GLY A 210 15.21 -21.84 29.95
N ASN A 211 15.52 -20.71 29.31
CA ASN A 211 14.54 -19.65 29.10
C ASN A 211 13.57 -19.96 27.96
N VAL A 212 12.37 -19.40 28.09
CA VAL A 212 11.33 -19.43 27.05
C VAL A 212 11.73 -18.46 25.95
N ILE A 213 11.94 -18.99 24.74
CA ILE A 213 12.18 -18.19 23.53
C ILE A 213 10.89 -17.48 23.13
N PHE A 214 9.81 -18.25 22.99
CA PHE A 214 8.51 -17.75 22.59
C PHE A 214 7.42 -18.48 23.36
N SER A 215 6.41 -17.75 23.82
CA SER A 215 5.21 -18.33 24.41
C SER A 215 4.02 -17.49 23.97
N PRO A 216 2.93 -18.10 23.47
CA PRO A 216 1.71 -17.38 23.14
C PRO A 216 1.05 -16.76 24.38
N ASP A 217 1.34 -17.27 25.58
CA ASP A 217 0.85 -16.71 26.85
C ASP A 217 1.70 -15.52 27.32
N ASN A 218 2.89 -15.33 26.74
CA ASN A 218 3.76 -14.19 27.04
C ASN A 218 3.48 -13.06 26.04
N THR A 219 2.82 -12.02 26.53
CA THR A 219 2.44 -10.87 25.71
C THR A 219 3.62 -10.05 25.20
N LYS A 220 4.76 -10.06 25.87
CA LYS A 220 5.99 -9.47 25.32
C LYS A 220 6.39 -10.21 24.04
N HIS A 221 6.34 -11.54 24.04
CA HIS A 221 6.72 -12.36 22.89
C HIS A 221 5.74 -12.22 21.71
N LEU A 222 4.46 -11.92 21.96
CA LEU A 222 3.49 -11.64 20.89
C LEU A 222 3.73 -10.29 20.19
N ILE A 223 4.29 -9.31 20.89
CA ILE A 223 4.40 -7.91 20.43
C ILE A 223 5.82 -7.59 19.96
N GLU A 224 6.82 -8.17 20.61
CA GLU A 224 8.22 -7.95 20.33
C GLU A 224 8.56 -8.49 18.94
N GLN A 225 9.08 -7.59 18.10
CA GLN A 225 9.44 -7.96 16.74
C GLN A 225 10.60 -8.95 16.79
N GLY A 226 10.39 -10.10 16.15
CA GLY A 226 11.42 -11.12 16.11
C GLY A 226 11.54 -11.95 17.39
N ALA A 227 10.52 -12.00 18.26
CA ALA A 227 10.50 -12.90 19.41
C ALA A 227 10.71 -14.38 19.04
N GLN A 228 10.45 -14.74 17.77
CA GLN A 228 10.76 -16.06 17.21
C GLN A 228 12.25 -16.29 16.90
N TYR A 229 13.16 -15.35 17.20
CA TYR A 229 14.60 -15.51 16.95
C TYR A 229 15.35 -15.60 18.26
N PHE A 230 15.99 -16.75 18.51
CA PHE A 230 16.69 -17.02 19.77
C PHE A 230 18.20 -16.77 19.69
N ALA A 231 18.74 -16.59 18.49
CA ALA A 231 20.15 -16.30 18.25
C ALA A 231 20.33 -15.53 16.93
N SER A 232 21.53 -14.99 16.74
CA SER A 232 21.97 -14.35 15.50
C SER A 232 23.40 -14.76 15.18
N ILE A 233 23.75 -14.80 13.90
CA ILE A 233 25.13 -15.01 13.43
C ILE A 233 25.60 -13.73 12.77
N THR A 234 26.56 -13.05 13.37
CA THR A 234 27.22 -11.87 12.80
C THR A 234 28.24 -12.31 11.75
N PHE A 235 28.10 -11.81 10.52
CA PHE A 235 29.02 -12.09 9.43
C PHE A 235 30.36 -11.37 9.64
N GLU A 236 31.45 -11.92 9.12
CA GLU A 236 32.77 -11.26 9.18
C GLU A 236 32.82 -9.97 8.33
N GLU A 237 32.04 -9.90 7.26
CA GLU A 237 31.86 -8.72 6.42
C GLU A 237 30.36 -8.52 6.15
N GLU A 238 29.91 -7.26 6.09
CA GLU A 238 28.53 -6.93 5.72
C GLU A 238 28.21 -7.45 4.32
N ARG A 239 27.03 -8.07 4.17
CA ARG A 239 26.60 -8.66 2.91
C ARG A 239 25.30 -8.03 2.41
N PRO A 240 25.12 -7.90 1.09
CA PRO A 240 23.85 -7.47 0.54
C PRO A 240 22.79 -8.54 0.84
N LEU A 241 21.67 -8.10 1.38
CA LEU A 241 20.50 -8.94 1.59
C LEU A 241 19.92 -9.35 0.23
N LEU A 242 19.63 -10.64 0.05
CA LEU A 242 19.14 -11.17 -1.21
C LEU A 242 17.64 -11.46 -1.15
N HIS A 243 16.96 -11.29 -2.28
CA HIS A 243 15.68 -11.92 -2.55
C HIS A 243 15.87 -13.45 -2.64
N PRO A 244 14.82 -14.27 -2.43
CA PRO A 244 14.90 -15.72 -2.62
C PRO A 244 15.55 -16.15 -3.94
N ASN A 245 15.34 -15.40 -5.03
CA ASN A 245 15.93 -15.67 -6.35
C ASN A 245 17.41 -15.25 -6.48
N GLY A 246 18.05 -14.77 -5.41
CA GLY A 246 19.44 -14.32 -5.38
C GLY A 246 19.69 -12.88 -5.87
N ASP A 247 18.65 -12.12 -6.23
CA ASP A 247 18.83 -10.71 -6.58
C ASP A 247 19.02 -9.85 -5.33
N ILE A 248 19.86 -8.83 -5.42
CA ILE A 248 20.09 -7.89 -4.32
C ILE A 248 18.80 -7.14 -4.00
N ARG A 249 18.43 -7.11 -2.71
CA ARG A 249 17.33 -6.28 -2.22
C ARG A 249 17.78 -4.82 -2.21
N LYS A 250 16.91 -3.96 -2.74
CA LYS A 250 17.08 -2.51 -2.73
C LYS A 250 15.90 -1.85 -2.03
N ASN A 251 16.18 -0.84 -1.22
CA ASN A 251 15.19 0.08 -0.66
C ASN A 251 15.34 1.44 -1.33
N SER A 252 14.64 1.61 -2.44
CA SER A 252 14.57 2.88 -3.17
C SER A 252 13.76 3.92 -2.39
N ILE A 253 14.17 5.18 -2.46
CA ILE A 253 13.44 6.33 -1.96
C ILE A 253 12.51 6.86 -3.06
N PRO A 254 11.19 6.63 -2.99
CA PRO A 254 10.29 7.06 -4.04
C PRO A 254 10.20 8.58 -4.09
N PHE A 255 10.50 9.17 -5.25
CA PHE A 255 10.37 10.61 -5.46
C PHE A 255 9.01 11.16 -5.03
N ILE A 256 7.92 10.47 -5.39
CA ILE A 256 6.57 10.93 -5.08
C ILE A 256 6.28 11.02 -3.58
N VAL A 257 6.86 10.10 -2.79
CA VAL A 257 6.71 10.12 -1.33
C VAL A 257 7.44 11.33 -0.77
N VAL A 258 8.70 11.54 -1.17
CA VAL A 258 9.47 12.72 -0.74
C VAL A 258 8.79 14.02 -1.16
N TRP A 259 8.23 14.08 -2.36
CA TRP A 259 7.50 15.23 -2.88
C TRP A 259 6.29 15.62 -2.02
N LEU A 260 5.52 14.62 -1.57
CA LEU A 260 4.38 14.80 -0.67
C LEU A 260 4.82 15.22 0.74
N ILE A 261 5.88 14.60 1.29
CA ILE A 261 6.45 14.94 2.61
C ILE A 261 6.93 16.38 2.63
N ALA A 262 7.77 16.74 1.65
CA ALA A 262 8.30 18.09 1.51
C ALA A 262 7.18 19.11 1.37
N GLY A 263 6.12 18.75 0.62
CA GLY A 263 4.89 19.52 0.51
C GLY A 263 4.20 19.78 1.83
N ALA A 264 3.90 18.71 2.55
CA ALA A 264 3.23 18.77 3.83
C ALA A 264 4.04 19.61 4.83
N ALA A 265 5.35 19.35 4.96
CA ALA A 265 6.24 20.12 5.82
C ALA A 265 6.29 21.61 5.42
N PHE A 266 6.44 21.90 4.13
CA PHE A 266 6.43 23.28 3.62
C PHE A 266 5.13 24.00 3.96
N PHE A 267 3.97 23.39 3.72
CA PHE A 267 2.68 24.02 4.03
C PHE A 267 2.45 24.15 5.53
N THR A 268 2.89 23.19 6.34
CA THR A 268 2.86 23.31 7.80
C THR A 268 3.63 24.55 8.25
N VAL A 269 4.89 24.71 7.83
CA VAL A 269 5.70 25.88 8.22
C VAL A 269 5.12 27.17 7.64
N ARG A 270 4.77 27.18 6.36
CA ARG A 270 4.27 28.39 5.66
C ARG A 270 2.96 28.91 6.22
N MET A 271 2.04 28.01 6.58
CA MET A 271 0.77 28.37 7.22
C MET A 271 0.94 28.55 8.74
N GLY A 272 2.14 28.32 9.27
CA GLY A 272 2.54 28.57 10.65
C GLY A 272 2.03 27.52 11.64
N PHE A 273 2.08 26.23 11.34
CA PHE A 273 1.49 25.15 12.16
C PHE A 273 -0.02 25.27 12.31
N ILE A 274 -0.71 25.48 11.18
CA ILE A 274 -2.17 25.63 11.15
C ILE A 274 -2.91 24.36 11.54
N ASN A 275 -2.29 23.19 11.33
CA ASN A 275 -2.75 21.89 11.80
C ASN A 275 -3.00 21.87 13.32
N VAL A 276 -2.15 22.51 14.12
CA VAL A 276 -2.33 22.61 15.58
C VAL A 276 -3.18 23.83 15.95
N ARG A 277 -2.82 25.02 15.46
CA ARG A 277 -3.49 26.27 15.87
C ARG A 277 -4.94 26.38 15.39
N GLY A 278 -5.27 25.71 14.29
CA GLY A 278 -6.58 25.76 13.65
C GLY A 278 -7.58 24.73 14.15
N PHE A 279 -7.13 23.68 14.85
CA PHE A 279 -7.94 22.48 15.10
C PHE A 279 -9.24 22.77 15.86
N LYS A 280 -9.19 23.60 16.91
CA LYS A 280 -10.39 24.00 17.66
C LYS A 280 -11.40 24.73 16.76
N HIS A 281 -10.92 25.61 15.90
CA HIS A 281 -11.75 26.36 14.97
C HIS A 281 -12.36 25.45 13.89
N SER A 282 -11.64 24.44 13.44
CA SER A 282 -12.15 23.40 12.54
C SER A 282 -13.36 22.67 13.13
N ILE A 283 -13.31 22.30 14.41
CA ILE A 283 -14.42 21.66 15.11
C ILE A 283 -15.62 22.62 15.22
N ASP A 284 -15.39 23.89 15.56
CA ASP A 284 -16.45 24.89 15.64
C ASP A 284 -17.16 25.09 14.28
N LEU A 285 -16.40 25.11 13.18
CA LEU A 285 -16.94 25.15 11.81
C LEU A 285 -17.73 23.88 11.47
N ALA A 286 -17.19 22.71 11.76
CA ALA A 286 -17.87 21.43 11.52
C ALA A 286 -19.18 21.31 12.32
N ARG A 287 -19.23 21.85 13.55
CA ARG A 287 -20.46 21.93 14.36
C ARG A 287 -21.48 22.96 13.86
N GLY A 288 -21.08 23.79 12.89
CA GLY A 288 -21.93 24.78 12.25
C GLY A 288 -22.00 26.14 12.96
N LYS A 289 -21.11 26.42 13.91
CA LYS A 289 -21.11 27.68 14.69
C LYS A 289 -20.96 28.93 13.82
N TYR A 290 -20.29 28.82 12.68
CA TYR A 290 -20.05 29.91 11.72
C TYR A 290 -20.72 29.65 10.37
N SER A 291 -21.70 28.74 10.31
CA SER A 291 -22.44 28.45 9.09
C SER A 291 -23.43 29.58 8.77
N ASP A 292 -23.43 30.02 7.51
CA ASP A 292 -24.50 30.85 6.96
C ASP A 292 -25.36 30.00 6.00
N PRO A 293 -26.65 29.79 6.30
CA PRO A 293 -27.57 29.05 5.42
C PRO A 293 -27.73 29.64 4.01
N ASN A 294 -27.52 30.95 3.87
CA ASN A 294 -27.68 31.73 2.64
C ASN A 294 -26.38 31.83 1.83
N ALA A 295 -25.26 31.38 2.39
CA ALA A 295 -23.99 31.39 1.69
C ALA A 295 -24.01 30.50 0.44
N PRO A 296 -23.25 30.86 -0.61
CA PRO A 296 -23.21 30.10 -1.85
C PRO A 296 -22.66 28.69 -1.60
N GLY A 297 -23.37 27.68 -2.08
CA GLY A 297 -23.04 26.27 -1.86
C GLY A 297 -24.28 25.39 -1.77
N LYS A 298 -24.07 24.09 -1.65
CA LYS A 298 -25.14 23.09 -1.57
C LYS A 298 -25.13 22.27 -0.28
N VAL A 299 -23.97 22.10 0.34
CA VAL A 299 -23.81 21.24 1.53
C VAL A 299 -23.25 22.02 2.71
N THR A 300 -23.49 21.56 3.93
CA THR A 300 -22.91 22.16 5.14
C THR A 300 -21.43 21.78 5.32
N HIS A 301 -20.71 22.51 6.18
CA HIS A 301 -19.34 22.18 6.58
C HIS A 301 -19.19 20.72 7.03
N PHE A 302 -20.09 20.26 7.91
CA PHE A 302 -20.10 18.86 8.38
C PHE A 302 -20.35 17.86 7.24
N GLN A 303 -21.28 18.17 6.35
CA GLN A 303 -21.63 17.29 5.24
C GLN A 303 -20.50 17.16 4.22
N ALA A 304 -19.77 18.25 3.97
CA ALA A 304 -18.56 18.22 3.16
C ALA A 304 -17.46 17.40 3.82
N LEU A 305 -17.19 17.64 5.12
CA LEU A 305 -16.25 16.84 5.90
C LEU A 305 -16.61 15.36 5.87
N ALA A 306 -17.86 15.01 6.16
CA ALA A 306 -18.31 13.63 6.15
C ALA A 306 -18.14 12.98 4.77
N THR A 307 -18.44 13.71 3.68
CA THR A 307 -18.24 13.23 2.31
C THR A 307 -16.77 13.01 1.98
N ALA A 308 -15.88 13.93 2.40
CA ALA A 308 -14.44 13.80 2.23
C ALA A 308 -13.88 12.63 3.05
N VAL A 309 -14.26 12.55 4.32
CA VAL A 309 -13.87 11.46 5.23
C VAL A 309 -14.39 10.11 4.74
N SER A 310 -15.58 9.99 4.13
CA SER A 310 -15.98 8.71 3.51
C SER A 310 -15.12 8.31 2.32
N ALA A 311 -14.53 9.26 1.60
CA ALA A 311 -13.69 8.95 0.45
C ALA A 311 -12.30 8.46 0.89
N THR A 312 -11.78 8.97 2.01
CA THR A 312 -10.44 8.61 2.54
C THR A 312 -10.53 7.46 3.54
N VAL A 313 -11.46 7.53 4.50
CA VAL A 313 -11.65 6.48 5.50
C VAL A 313 -12.42 5.34 4.86
N GLY A 314 -11.67 4.37 4.38
CA GLY A 314 -12.21 3.21 3.70
C GLY A 314 -11.42 1.95 3.99
N LEU A 315 -11.50 1.01 3.06
CA LEU A 315 -10.78 -0.25 3.13
C LEU A 315 -9.26 -0.10 3.09
N GLY A 316 -8.75 1.00 2.52
CA GLY A 316 -7.32 1.34 2.56
C GLY A 316 -6.77 1.49 3.98
N ASN A 317 -7.56 2.03 4.91
CA ASN A 317 -7.17 2.25 6.31
C ASN A 317 -7.14 0.95 7.13
N ILE A 318 -7.83 -0.08 6.65
CA ILE A 318 -7.89 -1.39 7.31
C ILE A 318 -6.84 -2.29 6.67
N ALA A 319 -6.94 -2.51 5.36
CA ALA A 319 -6.06 -3.40 4.62
C ALA A 319 -4.65 -2.82 4.43
N GLY A 320 -4.55 -1.53 4.10
CA GLY A 320 -3.28 -0.87 3.79
C GLY A 320 -2.41 -0.69 5.02
N VAL A 321 -3.00 -0.41 6.20
CA VAL A 321 -2.27 -0.39 7.48
C VAL A 321 -1.70 -1.77 7.78
N ALA A 322 -2.49 -2.83 7.55
CA ALA A 322 -2.04 -4.20 7.78
C ALA A 322 -0.81 -4.55 6.92
N VAL A 323 -0.84 -4.21 5.63
CA VAL A 323 0.31 -4.37 4.73
C VAL A 323 1.50 -3.50 5.17
N ALA A 324 1.26 -2.26 5.61
CA ALA A 324 2.31 -1.35 6.06
C ALA A 324 3.11 -1.91 7.23
N ILE A 325 2.41 -2.45 8.23
CA ILE A 325 3.02 -2.94 9.47
C ILE A 325 3.66 -4.32 9.23
N SER A 326 3.07 -5.17 8.39
CA SER A 326 3.71 -6.46 8.05
C SER A 326 5.04 -6.29 7.32
N ILE A 327 5.19 -5.23 6.50
CA ILE A 327 6.44 -4.96 5.78
C ILE A 327 7.39 -4.09 6.63
N GLY A 328 6.91 -2.96 7.14
CA GLY A 328 7.73 -1.96 7.84
C GLY A 328 7.85 -2.17 9.35
N GLY A 329 7.18 -3.18 9.91
CA GLY A 329 7.07 -3.38 11.35
C GLY A 329 6.19 -2.33 12.05
N ALA A 330 6.10 -2.43 13.38
CA ALA A 330 5.36 -1.50 14.23
C ALA A 330 5.80 -0.03 14.06
N GLY A 331 7.08 0.19 13.72
CA GLY A 331 7.67 1.52 13.51
C GLY A 331 7.05 2.33 12.39
N ALA A 332 6.48 1.67 11.37
CA ALA A 332 5.77 2.35 10.28
C ALA A 332 4.60 3.20 10.83
N THR A 333 3.96 2.76 11.93
CA THR A 333 2.85 3.46 12.58
C THR A 333 3.24 4.86 13.06
N PHE A 334 4.45 5.03 13.62
CA PHE A 334 4.93 6.34 14.07
C PHE A 334 4.99 7.34 12.92
N TRP A 335 5.58 6.92 11.79
CA TRP A 335 5.72 7.75 10.61
C TRP A 335 4.38 8.01 9.93
N MET A 336 3.45 7.05 9.96
CA MET A 336 2.07 7.27 9.52
C MET A 336 1.38 8.38 10.31
N ILE A 337 1.51 8.37 11.64
CA ILE A 337 0.94 9.42 12.51
C ILE A 337 1.53 10.78 12.16
N LEU A 338 2.86 10.87 12.05
CA LEU A 338 3.53 12.13 11.71
C LEU A 338 3.12 12.64 10.32
N ALA A 339 3.05 11.74 9.34
CA ALA A 339 2.60 12.05 7.99
C ALA A 339 1.16 12.57 7.97
N GLY A 340 0.25 11.96 8.75
CA GLY A 340 -1.12 12.44 8.93
C GLY A 340 -1.17 13.85 9.50
N LEU A 341 -0.41 14.11 10.58
CA LEU A 341 -0.35 15.43 11.23
C LEU A 341 0.20 16.54 10.32
N LEU A 342 1.22 16.24 9.51
CA LEU A 342 1.75 17.17 8.51
C LEU A 342 0.77 17.35 7.34
N GLY A 343 0.19 16.25 6.87
CA GLY A 343 -0.76 16.20 5.75
C GLY A 343 -2.01 17.07 5.95
N MET A 344 -2.42 17.30 7.21
CA MET A 344 -3.46 18.28 7.56
C MET A 344 -3.20 19.63 6.87
N SER A 345 -1.96 20.11 6.88
CA SER A 345 -1.62 21.42 6.30
C SER A 345 -1.72 21.43 4.77
N SER A 346 -1.37 20.33 4.08
CA SER A 346 -1.60 20.20 2.64
C SER A 346 -3.09 20.26 2.33
N LYS A 347 -3.90 19.49 3.07
CA LYS A 347 -5.35 19.43 2.91
C LYS A 347 -6.01 20.80 3.12
N PHE A 348 -5.52 21.57 4.09
CA PHE A 348 -5.96 22.96 4.31
C PHE A 348 -5.82 23.81 3.04
N VAL A 349 -4.67 23.72 2.36
CA VAL A 349 -4.38 24.51 1.16
C VAL A 349 -5.26 24.06 -0.01
N GLU A 350 -5.42 22.75 -0.19
CA GLU A 350 -6.27 22.14 -1.22
C GLU A 350 -7.72 22.58 -1.10
N CYS A 351 -8.33 22.38 0.08
CA CYS A 351 -9.74 22.68 0.30
C CYS A 351 -10.02 24.19 0.24
N THR A 352 -9.07 25.02 0.69
CA THR A 352 -9.15 26.48 0.50
C THR A 352 -9.19 26.86 -0.98
N LEU A 353 -8.29 26.31 -1.80
CA LEU A 353 -8.26 26.58 -3.24
C LEU A 353 -9.47 26.00 -3.97
N GLY A 354 -9.94 24.83 -3.54
CA GLY A 354 -11.13 24.15 -4.07
C GLY A 354 -12.37 25.03 -4.01
N VAL A 355 -12.57 25.73 -2.89
CA VAL A 355 -13.64 26.72 -2.75
C VAL A 355 -13.33 28.01 -3.50
N LYS A 356 -12.09 28.51 -3.39
CA LYS A 356 -11.72 29.82 -3.96
C LYS A 356 -11.92 29.89 -5.47
N TYR A 357 -11.65 28.81 -6.18
CA TYR A 357 -11.71 28.74 -7.65
C TYR A 357 -12.92 27.96 -8.17
N ARG A 358 -13.91 27.67 -7.33
CA ARG A 358 -15.13 26.99 -7.78
C ARG A 358 -15.97 27.88 -8.68
N GLU A 359 -16.68 27.23 -9.58
CA GLU A 359 -17.71 27.82 -10.43
C GLU A 359 -19.07 27.30 -9.96
N ILE A 360 -20.00 28.22 -9.71
CA ILE A 360 -21.38 27.90 -9.35
C ILE A 360 -22.25 28.33 -10.53
N LYS A 361 -22.90 27.37 -11.17
CA LYS A 361 -23.81 27.61 -12.28
C LYS A 361 -25.18 28.08 -11.79
N VAL A 362 -25.95 28.69 -12.70
CA VAL A 362 -27.33 29.14 -12.48
C VAL A 362 -28.26 28.00 -12.08
N ASP A 363 -28.03 26.79 -12.59
CA ASP A 363 -28.76 25.56 -12.20
C ASP A 363 -28.35 25.03 -10.80
N GLY A 364 -27.48 25.74 -10.09
CA GLY A 364 -26.97 25.39 -8.77
C GLY A 364 -25.88 24.32 -8.78
N LYS A 365 -25.41 23.85 -9.94
CA LYS A 365 -24.31 22.90 -10.01
C LYS A 365 -22.98 23.57 -9.68
N ILE A 366 -22.18 22.90 -8.86
CA ILE A 366 -20.88 23.38 -8.42
C ILE A 366 -19.78 22.58 -9.10
N PHE A 367 -18.80 23.28 -9.64
CA PHE A 367 -17.58 22.72 -10.23
C PHE A 367 -16.39 23.33 -9.50
N GLY A 368 -15.68 22.56 -8.69
CA GLY A 368 -14.48 23.00 -7.99
C GLY A 368 -13.54 21.84 -7.72
N GLY A 369 -12.42 22.15 -7.08
CA GLY A 369 -11.30 21.23 -6.90
C GLY A 369 -10.13 21.49 -7.86
N PRO A 370 -9.20 20.54 -8.02
CA PRO A 370 -7.89 20.80 -8.62
C PRO A 370 -7.93 21.24 -10.06
N MET A 371 -8.82 20.65 -10.87
CA MET A 371 -9.02 21.03 -12.27
C MET A 371 -9.30 22.55 -12.39
N ASN A 372 -10.05 23.11 -11.44
CA ASN A 372 -10.43 24.51 -11.45
C ASN A 372 -9.30 25.43 -10.98
N TYR A 373 -8.67 25.17 -9.82
CA TYR A 373 -7.60 26.05 -9.35
C TYR A 373 -6.30 25.90 -10.15
N LEU A 374 -6.01 24.72 -10.69
CA LEU A 374 -4.90 24.55 -11.63
C LEU A 374 -5.17 25.34 -12.90
N ARG A 375 -6.40 25.31 -13.42
CA ARG A 375 -6.74 26.04 -14.63
C ARG A 375 -6.77 27.55 -14.41
N TYR A 376 -7.64 28.01 -13.52
CA TYR A 376 -7.94 29.43 -13.35
C TYR A 376 -6.95 30.13 -12.42
N GLY A 377 -6.42 29.44 -11.41
CA GLY A 377 -5.41 30.00 -10.51
C GLY A 377 -4.08 30.23 -11.22
N LEU A 378 -3.61 29.28 -12.02
CA LEU A 378 -2.38 29.48 -12.81
C LEU A 378 -2.60 30.46 -13.97
N GLU A 379 -3.81 30.56 -14.52
CA GLU A 379 -4.17 31.60 -15.49
C GLU A 379 -4.05 33.01 -14.88
N LYS A 380 -4.49 33.22 -13.62
CA LYS A 380 -4.26 34.48 -12.89
C LYS A 380 -2.78 34.79 -12.62
N ARG A 381 -1.90 33.79 -12.73
CA ARG A 381 -0.43 33.93 -12.63
C ARG A 381 0.24 34.11 -13.99
N ASN A 382 -0.52 34.32 -15.06
CA ASN A 382 -0.04 34.38 -16.45
C ASN A 382 0.61 33.08 -16.96
N ILE A 383 0.32 31.93 -16.34
CA ILE A 383 0.84 30.60 -16.73
C ILE A 383 -0.29 29.71 -17.25
N LYS A 384 -1.14 30.26 -18.12
CA LYS A 384 -2.36 29.62 -18.63
C LYS A 384 -2.08 28.27 -19.30
N GLY A 385 -1.02 28.17 -20.10
CA GLY A 385 -0.66 26.94 -20.83
C GLY A 385 -0.44 25.76 -19.89
N LEU A 386 0.44 25.94 -18.91
CA LEU A 386 0.70 24.95 -17.86
C LEU A 386 -0.58 24.60 -17.09
N GLY A 387 -1.36 25.60 -16.70
CA GLY A 387 -2.62 25.39 -15.98
C GLY A 387 -3.62 24.51 -16.73
N LYS A 388 -3.74 24.66 -18.05
CA LYS A 388 -4.60 23.76 -18.86
C LYS A 388 -4.10 22.33 -18.84
N VAL A 389 -2.79 22.13 -19.03
CA VAL A 389 -2.17 20.81 -19.10
C VAL A 389 -2.32 20.09 -17.76
N LEU A 390 -1.94 20.73 -16.66
CA LEU A 390 -2.03 20.14 -15.32
C LEU A 390 -3.47 19.79 -14.94
N ALA A 391 -4.43 20.67 -15.24
CA ALA A 391 -5.84 20.40 -14.98
C ALA A 391 -6.40 19.23 -15.83
N GLY A 392 -5.99 19.13 -17.10
CA GLY A 392 -6.36 18.02 -17.98
C GLY A 392 -5.79 16.68 -17.52
N VAL A 393 -4.49 16.65 -17.19
CA VAL A 393 -3.82 15.47 -16.63
C VAL A 393 -4.49 15.04 -15.33
N PHE A 394 -4.73 15.98 -14.41
CA PHE A 394 -5.44 15.71 -13.16
C PHE A 394 -6.81 15.09 -13.43
N ALA A 395 -7.59 15.64 -14.37
CA ALA A 395 -8.94 15.16 -14.65
C ALA A 395 -8.95 13.73 -15.20
N VAL A 396 -8.00 13.37 -16.09
CA VAL A 396 -7.86 11.99 -16.61
C VAL A 396 -7.52 11.03 -15.49
N LEU A 397 -6.52 11.38 -14.67
CA LEU A 397 -6.10 10.56 -13.53
C LEU A 397 -7.24 10.40 -12.51
N CYS A 398 -7.97 11.46 -12.20
CA CYS A 398 -9.11 11.46 -11.27
C CYS A 398 -10.26 10.55 -11.74
N VAL A 399 -10.52 10.49 -13.06
CA VAL A 399 -11.54 9.59 -13.62
C VAL A 399 -11.07 8.13 -13.55
N GLY A 400 -9.80 7.86 -13.84
CA GLY A 400 -9.29 6.49 -13.74
C GLY A 400 -9.19 5.99 -12.29
N ALA A 401 -8.75 6.86 -11.37
CA ALA A 401 -8.74 6.62 -9.93
C ALA A 401 -10.15 6.32 -9.38
N SER A 402 -11.18 7.03 -9.87
CA SER A 402 -12.55 6.81 -9.40
C SER A 402 -13.11 5.45 -9.82
N PHE A 403 -12.74 4.91 -10.98
CA PHE A 403 -13.22 3.60 -11.44
C PHE A 403 -12.51 2.44 -10.76
N GLY A 404 -11.23 2.56 -10.41
CA GLY A 404 -10.51 1.49 -9.70
C GLY A 404 -10.60 1.62 -8.19
N ALA A 405 -9.69 2.37 -7.56
CA ALA A 405 -9.55 2.50 -6.11
C ALA A 405 -10.83 3.03 -5.43
N GLY A 406 -11.50 4.00 -6.06
CA GLY A 406 -12.76 4.57 -5.58
C GLY A 406 -14.00 3.70 -5.83
N ASN A 407 -13.89 2.60 -6.60
CA ASN A 407 -15.03 1.79 -7.04
C ASN A 407 -14.74 0.29 -7.06
N MET A 408 -14.06 -0.23 -8.10
CA MET A 408 -13.82 -1.67 -8.23
C MET A 408 -13.11 -2.27 -7.02
N PHE A 409 -12.11 -1.58 -6.45
CA PHE A 409 -11.42 -2.03 -5.24
C PHE A 409 -12.40 -2.17 -4.07
N GLN A 410 -13.25 -1.16 -3.86
CA GLN A 410 -14.21 -1.13 -2.77
C GLN A 410 -15.27 -2.22 -2.93
N SER A 411 -15.81 -2.40 -4.15
CA SER A 411 -16.83 -3.43 -4.39
C SER A 411 -16.25 -4.84 -4.29
N ASN A 412 -15.04 -5.08 -4.79
CA ASN A 412 -14.33 -6.35 -4.67
C ASN A 412 -14.08 -6.73 -3.21
N GLN A 413 -13.44 -5.83 -2.46
CA GLN A 413 -13.07 -6.09 -1.08
C GLN A 413 -14.28 -6.20 -0.15
N SER A 414 -15.34 -5.44 -0.42
CA SER A 414 -16.64 -5.57 0.27
C SER A 414 -17.26 -6.94 0.03
N PHE A 415 -17.23 -7.45 -1.22
CA PHE A 415 -17.69 -8.80 -1.50
C PHE A 415 -16.83 -9.85 -0.79
N GLN A 416 -15.49 -9.73 -0.84
CA GLN A 416 -14.56 -10.69 -0.22
C GLN A 416 -14.76 -10.83 1.29
N ILE A 417 -14.94 -9.73 2.02
CA ILE A 417 -15.20 -9.81 3.47
C ILE A 417 -16.57 -10.43 3.74
N MET A 418 -17.60 -10.04 2.98
CA MET A 418 -18.95 -10.55 3.18
C MET A 418 -19.03 -12.05 2.87
N ALA A 419 -18.45 -12.49 1.76
CA ALA A 419 -18.37 -13.92 1.40
C ALA A 419 -17.54 -14.72 2.42
N SER A 420 -16.51 -14.14 3.04
CA SER A 420 -15.73 -14.82 4.07
C SER A 420 -16.50 -15.06 5.38
N GLN A 421 -17.49 -14.23 5.69
CA GLN A 421 -18.29 -14.35 6.92
C GLN A 421 -19.63 -15.07 6.69
N PHE A 422 -20.14 -15.03 5.45
CA PHE A 422 -21.43 -15.60 5.07
C PHE A 422 -21.26 -16.56 3.88
N ALA A 423 -21.21 -17.86 4.17
CA ALA A 423 -21.03 -18.90 3.16
C ALA A 423 -22.05 -18.85 2.00
N VAL A 424 -23.26 -18.34 2.24
CA VAL A 424 -24.30 -18.16 1.21
C VAL A 424 -23.88 -17.20 0.08
N LEU A 425 -22.90 -16.34 0.32
CA LEU A 425 -22.42 -15.36 -0.67
C LEU A 425 -21.23 -15.88 -1.49
N GLU A 426 -20.69 -17.07 -1.18
CA GLU A 426 -19.54 -17.63 -1.89
C GLU A 426 -19.90 -17.89 -3.38
N GLY A 427 -19.15 -17.26 -4.29
CA GLY A 427 -19.42 -17.31 -5.73
C GLY A 427 -20.53 -16.38 -6.24
N TRP A 428 -21.17 -15.57 -5.38
CA TRP A 428 -22.27 -14.66 -5.75
C TRP A 428 -21.82 -13.23 -6.11
N GLY A 429 -20.54 -13.04 -6.45
CA GLY A 429 -19.93 -11.72 -6.67
C GLY A 429 -20.70 -10.83 -7.64
N PHE A 430 -21.20 -11.40 -8.74
CA PHE A 430 -22.01 -10.69 -9.73
C PHE A 430 -23.33 -10.14 -9.16
N TRP A 431 -24.10 -10.99 -8.46
CA TRP A 431 -25.37 -10.59 -7.86
C TRP A 431 -25.19 -9.62 -6.70
N PHE A 432 -24.15 -9.83 -5.89
CA PHE A 432 -23.74 -8.87 -4.88
C PHE A 432 -23.41 -7.51 -5.49
N GLY A 433 -22.64 -7.51 -6.59
CA GLY A 433 -22.32 -6.32 -7.37
C GLY A 433 -23.55 -5.58 -7.90
N ILE A 434 -24.54 -6.30 -8.42
CA ILE A 434 -25.82 -5.72 -8.86
C ILE A 434 -26.54 -5.05 -7.69
N GLY A 435 -26.68 -5.76 -6.56
CA GLY A 435 -27.32 -5.21 -5.36
C GLY A 435 -26.61 -3.94 -4.87
N LEU A 436 -25.28 -3.99 -4.82
CA LEU A 436 -24.46 -2.85 -4.42
C LEU A 436 -24.55 -1.68 -5.40
N ALA A 437 -24.57 -1.94 -6.71
CA ALA A 437 -24.76 -0.93 -7.74
C ALA A 437 -26.13 -0.26 -7.64
N VAL A 438 -27.20 -0.98 -7.30
CA VAL A 438 -28.52 -0.39 -7.05
C VAL A 438 -28.46 0.55 -5.85
N LEU A 439 -27.86 0.12 -4.74
CA LEU A 439 -27.71 0.96 -3.53
C LEU A 439 -26.91 2.24 -3.82
N VAL A 440 -25.78 2.12 -4.51
CA VAL A 440 -24.95 3.26 -4.93
C VAL A 440 -25.75 4.15 -5.88
N GLY A 441 -26.43 3.56 -6.86
CA GLY A 441 -27.25 4.24 -7.87
C GLY A 441 -28.31 5.16 -7.27
N ILE A 442 -29.06 4.66 -6.28
CA ILE A 442 -30.08 5.43 -5.55
C ILE A 442 -29.50 6.72 -4.98
N VAL A 443 -28.27 6.68 -4.45
CA VAL A 443 -27.63 7.85 -3.84
C VAL A 443 -27.08 8.80 -4.89
N ILE A 444 -26.30 8.29 -5.86
CA ILE A 444 -25.54 9.14 -6.80
C ILE A 444 -26.44 9.84 -7.83
N ILE A 445 -27.65 9.32 -8.10
CA ILE A 445 -28.62 9.98 -8.98
C ILE A 445 -28.96 11.39 -8.46
N GLY A 446 -29.16 11.53 -7.14
CA GLY A 446 -29.45 12.80 -6.49
C GLY A 446 -28.28 13.80 -6.40
N GLY A 447 -27.10 13.45 -6.90
CA GLY A 447 -25.93 14.33 -6.91
C GLY A 447 -25.37 14.61 -5.51
N ILE A 448 -24.62 15.72 -5.38
CA ILE A 448 -23.85 16.00 -4.15
C ILE A 448 -24.73 16.18 -2.91
N GLU A 449 -25.94 16.73 -3.04
CA GLU A 449 -26.85 16.93 -1.91
C GLU A 449 -27.31 15.59 -1.33
N SER A 450 -27.61 14.61 -2.19
CA SER A 450 -27.96 13.25 -1.79
C SER A 450 -26.77 12.52 -1.16
N ILE A 451 -25.61 12.57 -1.82
CA ILE A 451 -24.37 11.97 -1.32
C ILE A 451 -24.05 12.50 0.07
N ALA A 452 -24.04 13.82 0.25
CA ALA A 452 -23.66 14.45 1.51
C ALA A 452 -24.69 14.22 2.64
N LYS A 453 -25.97 14.03 2.29
CA LYS A 453 -27.00 13.62 3.24
C LYS A 453 -26.81 12.18 3.73
N VAL A 454 -26.37 11.28 2.84
CA VAL A 454 -26.11 9.87 3.17
C VAL A 454 -24.80 9.75 3.95
N THR A 455 -23.70 10.32 3.45
CA THR A 455 -22.39 10.28 4.12
C THR A 455 -22.45 10.93 5.49
N GLY A 456 -23.15 12.07 5.64
CA GLY A 456 -23.35 12.73 6.93
C GLY A 456 -24.04 11.87 8.00
N LYS A 457 -24.69 10.77 7.62
CA LYS A 457 -25.28 9.79 8.56
C LYS A 457 -24.43 8.52 8.67
N VAL A 458 -24.01 7.97 7.54
CA VAL A 458 -23.29 6.69 7.46
C VAL A 458 -21.89 6.81 8.07
N VAL A 459 -21.18 7.90 7.80
CA VAL A 459 -19.78 8.08 8.21
C VAL A 459 -19.60 8.12 9.73
N PRO A 460 -20.39 8.89 10.49
CA PRO A 460 -20.31 8.84 11.95
C PRO A 460 -20.62 7.45 12.50
N ILE A 461 -21.63 6.75 11.94
CA ILE A 461 -22.02 5.42 12.40
C ILE A 461 -20.89 4.40 12.18
N MET A 462 -20.36 4.32 10.95
CA MET A 462 -19.29 3.36 10.63
C MET A 462 -18.01 3.64 11.44
N ALA A 463 -17.65 4.92 11.63
CA ALA A 463 -16.50 5.31 12.41
C ALA A 463 -16.67 4.96 13.90
N ILE A 464 -17.85 5.23 14.49
CA ILE A 464 -18.14 4.88 15.89
C ILE A 464 -18.08 3.37 16.10
N ILE A 465 -18.71 2.59 15.23
CA ILE A 465 -18.69 1.11 15.31
C ILE A 465 -17.25 0.61 15.30
N TYR A 466 -16.44 1.08 14.34
CA TYR A 466 -15.06 0.66 14.20
C TYR A 466 -14.18 1.07 15.39
N VAL A 467 -14.25 2.34 15.79
CA VAL A 467 -13.47 2.89 16.90
C VAL A 467 -13.84 2.19 18.21
N LEU A 468 -15.12 1.96 18.49
CA LEU A 468 -15.54 1.24 19.70
C LEU A 468 -15.07 -0.22 19.71
N ALA A 469 -15.15 -0.91 18.57
CA ALA A 469 -14.63 -2.28 18.46
C ALA A 469 -13.12 -2.31 18.69
N ALA A 470 -12.35 -1.41 18.06
CA ALA A 470 -10.91 -1.31 18.25
C ALA A 470 -10.53 -0.93 19.69
N LEU A 471 -11.21 0.06 20.30
CA LEU A 471 -10.99 0.45 21.69
C LEU A 471 -11.34 -0.67 22.67
N THR A 472 -12.33 -1.50 22.36
CA THR A 472 -12.68 -2.67 23.18
C THR A 472 -11.56 -3.70 23.14
N ILE A 473 -11.01 -4.02 21.96
CA ILE A 473 -9.85 -4.92 21.83
C ILE A 473 -8.64 -4.37 22.59
N ILE A 474 -8.34 -3.09 22.39
CA ILE A 474 -7.24 -2.40 23.08
C ILE A 474 -7.47 -2.41 24.59
N GLY A 475 -8.71 -2.23 25.06
CA GLY A 475 -9.07 -2.28 26.47
C GLY A 475 -8.94 -3.67 27.10
N ILE A 476 -9.28 -4.73 26.37
CA ILE A 476 -9.09 -6.12 26.81
C ILE A 476 -7.60 -6.45 26.91
N ASN A 477 -6.80 -5.92 25.98
CA ASN A 477 -5.35 -6.12 25.90
C ASN A 477 -4.58 -4.90 26.43
N ILE A 478 -5.13 -4.17 27.42
CA ILE A 478 -4.55 -2.87 27.83
C ILE A 478 -3.16 -3.02 28.45
N GLU A 479 -2.86 -4.20 29.02
CA GLU A 479 -1.55 -4.56 29.54
C GLU A 479 -0.44 -4.46 28.46
N ASN A 480 -0.82 -4.63 27.19
CA ASN A 480 0.07 -4.58 26.03
C ASN A 480 0.39 -3.18 25.54
N LEU A 481 -0.26 -2.15 26.11
CA LEU A 481 -0.12 -0.77 25.66
C LEU A 481 1.32 -0.27 25.79
N GLY A 482 1.98 -0.55 26.91
CA GLY A 482 3.38 -0.15 27.14
C GLY A 482 4.34 -0.78 26.11
N PRO A 483 4.39 -2.12 26.01
CA PRO A 483 5.21 -2.83 25.02
C PRO A 483 4.94 -2.39 23.58
N ALA A 484 3.68 -2.20 23.19
CA ALA A 484 3.34 -1.80 21.84
C ALA A 484 3.79 -0.37 21.50
N LEU A 485 3.62 0.59 22.42
CA LEU A 485 4.14 1.95 22.23
C LEU A 485 5.67 1.97 22.15
N SER A 486 6.34 1.13 22.95
CA SER A 486 7.78 0.93 22.88
C SER A 486 8.20 0.36 21.52
N ALA A 487 7.51 -0.67 21.02
CA ALA A 487 7.77 -1.26 19.71
C ALA A 487 7.55 -0.28 18.55
N ILE A 488 6.54 0.58 18.64
CA ILE A 488 6.29 1.64 17.65
C ILE A 488 7.44 2.66 17.66
N TYR A 489 7.86 3.13 18.85
CA TYR A 489 8.91 4.14 18.95
C TYR A 489 10.30 3.59 18.56
N ASN A 490 10.68 2.46 19.15
CA ASN A 490 11.97 1.82 18.88
C ASN A 490 12.02 1.30 17.44
N GLY A 491 10.95 0.71 16.93
CA GLY A 491 10.89 0.26 15.53
C GLY A 491 10.94 1.41 14.52
N ALA A 492 10.57 2.64 14.91
CA ALA A 492 10.63 3.80 14.02
C ALA A 492 12.02 4.42 13.94
N LEU A 493 12.81 4.33 15.02
CA LEU A 493 14.12 4.97 15.15
C LEU A 493 15.30 4.01 15.04
N ASN A 494 15.13 2.77 15.49
CA ASN A 494 16.15 1.70 15.55
C ASN A 494 15.70 0.47 14.74
N SER A 495 15.12 0.67 13.56
CA SER A 495 14.69 -0.44 12.70
C SER A 495 15.89 -1.23 12.17
N SER A 496 15.75 -2.56 12.18
CA SER A 496 16.75 -3.45 11.62
C SER A 496 16.95 -3.18 10.13
N ALA A 497 18.17 -3.40 9.64
CA ALA A 497 18.49 -3.23 8.22
C ALA A 497 17.59 -4.12 7.33
N LEU A 498 17.23 -5.31 7.82
CA LEU A 498 16.31 -6.26 7.19
C LEU A 498 14.95 -5.66 6.76
N LYS A 499 14.39 -4.72 7.52
CA LYS A 499 13.07 -4.11 7.24
C LYS A 499 13.14 -2.76 6.53
N GLY A 500 14.32 -2.28 6.13
CA GLY A 500 14.43 -0.92 5.60
C GLY A 500 15.52 -0.04 6.19
N GLY A 501 16.03 -0.41 7.37
CA GLY A 501 16.62 0.56 8.28
C GLY A 501 15.66 1.73 8.57
N PHE A 502 16.19 2.80 9.15
CA PHE A 502 15.41 4.00 9.51
C PHE A 502 14.67 4.60 8.31
N ILE A 503 15.37 4.73 7.18
CA ILE A 503 14.85 5.38 5.98
C ILE A 503 13.72 4.56 5.34
N GLY A 504 13.87 3.24 5.25
CA GLY A 504 12.83 2.38 4.67
C GLY A 504 11.54 2.38 5.49
N VAL A 505 11.63 2.28 6.81
CA VAL A 505 10.45 2.32 7.71
C VAL A 505 9.75 3.68 7.64
N LEU A 506 10.51 4.77 7.55
CA LEU A 506 9.98 6.11 7.31
C LEU A 506 9.17 6.17 6.01
N ILE A 507 9.75 5.71 4.91
CA ILE A 507 9.11 5.75 3.58
C ILE A 507 7.83 4.92 3.57
N ILE A 508 7.86 3.71 4.12
CA ILE A 508 6.68 2.84 4.20
C ILE A 508 5.57 3.56 4.96
N GLY A 509 5.87 4.16 6.11
CA GLY A 509 4.88 4.88 6.91
C GLY A 509 4.30 6.10 6.17
N PHE A 510 5.15 6.93 5.57
CA PHE A 510 4.67 8.10 4.82
C PHE A 510 3.90 7.74 3.56
N GLN A 511 4.37 6.74 2.79
CA GLN A 511 3.66 6.24 1.61
C GLN A 511 2.25 5.81 1.99
N ARG A 512 2.12 5.04 3.07
CA ARG A 512 0.82 4.49 3.48
C ARG A 512 -0.11 5.56 4.03
N ALA A 513 0.40 6.51 4.80
CA ALA A 513 -0.39 7.66 5.22
C ALA A 513 -0.85 8.53 4.04
N ALA A 514 0.02 8.77 3.05
CA ALA A 514 -0.33 9.55 1.87
C ALA A 514 -1.46 8.91 1.05
N PHE A 515 -1.47 7.58 0.93
CA PHE A 515 -2.58 6.83 0.32
C PHE A 515 -3.85 6.87 1.15
N SER A 516 -3.75 6.76 2.48
CA SER A 516 -4.90 6.71 3.37
C SER A 516 -5.66 8.03 3.41
N ASN A 517 -4.98 9.13 3.75
CA ASN A 517 -5.64 10.43 3.91
C ASN A 517 -5.69 11.27 2.63
N GLU A 518 -5.01 10.86 1.57
CA GLU A 518 -4.95 11.57 0.29
C GLU A 518 -4.51 13.04 0.42
N ALA A 519 -3.66 13.37 1.40
CA ALA A 519 -3.12 14.72 1.57
C ALA A 519 -2.11 15.02 0.45
N GLY A 520 -2.27 16.16 -0.23
CA GLY A 520 -1.44 16.50 -1.38
C GLY A 520 -1.92 15.89 -2.70
N VAL A 521 -2.95 15.04 -2.68
CA VAL A 521 -3.59 14.46 -3.86
C VAL A 521 -4.63 15.40 -4.47
N GLY A 522 -5.38 16.15 -3.66
CA GLY A 522 -6.35 17.16 -4.11
C GLY A 522 -7.79 16.67 -4.36
N SER A 523 -8.07 15.38 -4.21
CA SER A 523 -9.41 14.79 -4.36
C SER A 523 -10.46 15.42 -3.43
N ALA A 524 -10.14 15.55 -2.14
CA ALA A 524 -11.04 16.08 -1.10
C ALA A 524 -11.52 17.51 -1.38
N ALA A 525 -10.69 18.33 -2.05
CA ALA A 525 -11.06 19.68 -2.45
C ALA A 525 -12.29 19.71 -3.38
N ILE A 526 -12.59 18.61 -4.06
CA ILE A 526 -13.79 18.46 -4.90
C ILE A 526 -15.05 18.44 -4.02
N ALA A 527 -15.09 17.65 -2.93
CA ALA A 527 -16.21 17.66 -1.98
C ALA A 527 -16.37 19.02 -1.31
N HIS A 528 -15.28 19.53 -0.75
CA HIS A 528 -15.27 20.80 -0.02
C HIS A 528 -15.65 22.00 -0.89
N SER A 529 -15.41 21.94 -2.20
CA SER A 529 -15.87 22.99 -3.10
C SER A 529 -17.39 23.18 -3.11
N ALA A 530 -18.18 22.17 -2.71
CA ALA A 530 -19.64 22.25 -2.69
C ALA A 530 -20.22 22.93 -1.44
N THR A 531 -19.40 23.29 -0.45
CA THR A 531 -19.86 23.79 0.85
C THR A 531 -20.44 25.20 0.81
N LYS A 532 -21.48 25.46 1.61
CA LYS A 532 -22.02 26.80 1.83
C LYS A 532 -21.04 27.68 2.60
N THR A 533 -20.35 28.58 1.90
CA THR A 533 -19.41 29.52 2.53
C THR A 533 -19.05 30.70 1.64
N HIS A 534 -18.84 31.87 2.24
CA HIS A 534 -18.23 33.04 1.60
C HIS A 534 -16.71 33.07 1.71
N ASN A 535 -16.15 32.29 2.65
CA ASN A 535 -14.76 32.40 3.06
C ASN A 535 -14.01 31.12 2.71
N PRO A 536 -13.21 31.07 1.62
CA PRO A 536 -12.51 29.86 1.22
C PRO A 536 -11.66 29.20 2.32
N PRO A 537 -10.92 29.93 3.18
CA PRO A 537 -10.16 29.31 4.26
C PRO A 537 -10.99 28.54 5.28
N SER A 538 -12.29 28.79 5.40
CA SER A 538 -13.17 28.01 6.29
C SER A 538 -13.14 26.52 5.94
N GLU A 539 -13.18 26.18 4.64
CA GLU A 539 -13.06 24.79 4.20
C GLU A 539 -11.66 24.24 4.31
N GLY A 540 -10.63 25.10 4.24
CA GLY A 540 -9.28 24.71 4.65
C GLY A 540 -9.25 24.23 6.09
N PHE A 541 -9.87 24.97 7.02
CA PHE A 541 -9.94 24.57 8.43
C PHE A 541 -10.72 23.27 8.60
N VAL A 542 -11.90 23.14 7.99
CA VAL A 542 -12.68 21.90 8.10
C VAL A 542 -11.88 20.70 7.56
N GLY A 543 -11.21 20.86 6.42
CA GLY A 543 -10.36 19.83 5.81
C GLY A 543 -9.17 19.39 6.67
N LEU A 544 -8.71 20.20 7.64
CA LEU A 544 -7.69 19.78 8.62
C LEU A 544 -8.11 18.50 9.36
N MET A 545 -9.42 18.30 9.58
CA MET A 545 -9.92 17.19 10.35
C MET A 545 -9.81 15.85 9.59
N GLU A 546 -9.72 15.85 8.26
CA GLU A 546 -9.72 14.60 7.49
C GLU A 546 -8.48 13.75 7.82
N PRO A 547 -7.22 14.22 7.66
CA PRO A 547 -6.06 13.38 7.94
C PRO A 547 -5.94 12.99 9.41
N PHE A 548 -6.50 13.80 10.32
CA PHE A 548 -6.57 13.50 11.74
C PHE A 548 -7.52 12.32 12.03
N ILE A 549 -8.76 12.38 11.54
CA ILE A 549 -9.74 11.30 11.73
C ILE A 549 -9.23 10.02 11.05
N ASP A 550 -8.73 10.14 9.84
CA ASP A 550 -8.32 9.05 8.98
C ASP A 550 -7.06 8.31 9.47
N THR A 551 -5.95 9.03 9.54
CA THR A 551 -4.65 8.42 9.77
C THR A 551 -4.28 8.46 11.24
N VAL A 552 -4.46 9.60 11.91
CA VAL A 552 -4.02 9.77 13.30
C VAL A 552 -4.92 8.97 14.26
N VAL A 553 -6.21 8.87 14.00
CA VAL A 553 -7.16 8.10 14.82
C VAL A 553 -7.39 6.71 14.25
N VAL A 554 -8.05 6.59 13.09
CA VAL A 554 -8.51 5.27 12.60
C VAL A 554 -7.33 4.35 12.28
N CYS A 555 -6.35 4.79 11.49
CA CYS A 555 -5.20 3.94 11.14
C CYS A 555 -4.35 3.57 12.36
N THR A 556 -4.16 4.48 13.32
CA THR A 556 -3.45 4.16 14.57
C THR A 556 -4.18 3.10 15.39
N LEU A 557 -5.52 3.18 15.47
CA LEU A 557 -6.31 2.15 16.16
C LEU A 557 -6.19 0.79 15.44
N THR A 558 -6.25 0.77 14.11
CA THR A 558 -5.98 -0.45 13.32
C THR A 558 -4.60 -1.02 13.64
N ALA A 559 -3.58 -0.15 13.64
CA ALA A 559 -2.20 -0.52 13.90
C ALA A 559 -2.02 -1.12 15.29
N LEU A 560 -2.59 -0.48 16.32
CA LEU A 560 -2.54 -0.97 17.69
C LEU A 560 -3.22 -2.32 17.83
N VAL A 561 -4.39 -2.53 17.20
CA VAL A 561 -5.05 -3.84 17.23
C VAL A 561 -4.17 -4.93 16.60
N LEU A 562 -3.54 -4.67 15.45
CA LEU A 562 -2.64 -5.63 14.80
C LEU A 562 -1.34 -5.89 15.59
N ILE A 563 -0.82 -4.88 16.29
CA ILE A 563 0.37 -5.01 17.13
C ILE A 563 0.03 -5.79 18.41
N PHE A 564 -1.07 -5.45 19.08
CA PHE A 564 -1.49 -6.06 20.34
C PHE A 564 -1.83 -7.54 20.18
N THR A 565 -2.28 -7.94 18.99
CA THR A 565 -2.66 -9.33 18.68
C THR A 565 -1.51 -10.13 18.09
N GLY A 566 -0.34 -9.53 17.84
CA GLY A 566 0.79 -10.18 17.15
C GLY A 566 0.55 -10.50 15.67
N MET A 567 -0.64 -10.22 15.15
CA MET A 567 -1.05 -10.60 13.79
C MET A 567 -0.24 -9.91 12.69
N HIS A 568 0.45 -8.81 13.00
CA HIS A 568 1.31 -8.12 12.04
C HIS A 568 2.52 -8.94 11.57
N GLU A 569 2.95 -9.95 12.33
CA GLU A 569 4.09 -10.84 11.98
C GLU A 569 3.65 -12.13 11.27
N VAL A 570 2.36 -12.32 10.98
CA VAL A 570 1.84 -13.53 10.32
C VAL A 570 2.15 -13.51 8.81
N PRO A 571 2.94 -14.45 8.28
CA PRO A 571 3.17 -14.54 6.84
C PRO A 571 1.95 -15.15 6.13
N GLY A 572 1.65 -14.65 4.93
CA GLY A 572 0.67 -15.23 4.02
C GLY A 572 -0.79 -14.80 4.19
N VAL A 573 -1.14 -13.99 5.20
CA VAL A 573 -2.48 -13.38 5.32
C VAL A 573 -2.36 -11.86 5.20
N THR A 574 -3.08 -11.25 4.28
CA THR A 574 -2.98 -9.81 4.00
C THR A 574 -4.33 -9.10 4.03
N GLY A 575 -4.27 -7.77 4.11
CA GLY A 575 -5.40 -6.88 3.92
C GLY A 575 -6.51 -7.02 4.98
N VAL A 576 -7.76 -6.91 4.54
CA VAL A 576 -8.95 -6.91 5.43
C VAL A 576 -9.10 -8.24 6.17
N LYS A 577 -8.70 -9.36 5.55
CA LYS A 577 -8.74 -10.69 6.18
C LYS A 577 -7.80 -10.75 7.39
N LEU A 578 -6.62 -10.14 7.31
CA LEU A 578 -5.69 -10.08 8.44
C LEU A 578 -6.30 -9.32 9.62
N THR A 579 -6.93 -8.18 9.34
CA THR A 579 -7.62 -7.41 10.38
C THR A 579 -8.81 -8.16 10.96
N ALA A 580 -9.61 -8.84 10.13
CA ALA A 580 -10.72 -9.66 10.62
C ALA A 580 -10.26 -10.79 11.54
N GLN A 581 -9.14 -11.45 11.22
CA GLN A 581 -8.54 -12.49 12.07
C GLN A 581 -8.02 -11.89 13.40
N ALA A 582 -7.38 -10.71 13.36
CA ALA A 582 -6.96 -10.01 14.58
C ALA A 582 -8.13 -9.63 15.49
N PHE A 583 -9.25 -9.22 14.92
CA PHE A 583 -10.46 -8.94 15.70
C PHE A 583 -11.07 -10.23 16.27
N GLY A 584 -11.09 -11.31 15.47
CA GLY A 584 -11.61 -12.62 15.85
C GLY A 584 -10.80 -13.35 16.91
N SER A 585 -9.48 -13.08 17.02
CA SER A 585 -8.62 -13.70 18.04
C SER A 585 -8.95 -13.24 19.46
N VAL A 586 -9.53 -12.04 19.61
CA VAL A 586 -9.92 -11.48 20.91
C VAL A 586 -11.39 -11.75 21.21
N ILE A 587 -12.28 -11.51 20.23
CA ILE A 587 -13.71 -11.77 20.36
C ILE A 587 -14.25 -12.44 19.09
N SER A 588 -14.76 -13.66 19.22
CA SER A 588 -15.18 -14.51 18.09
C SER A 588 -16.28 -13.92 17.21
N TRP A 589 -17.12 -13.01 17.71
CA TRP A 589 -18.20 -12.38 16.94
C TRP A 589 -17.82 -11.01 16.32
N PHE A 590 -16.66 -10.45 16.65
CA PHE A 590 -16.20 -9.19 16.08
C PHE A 590 -15.95 -9.20 14.56
N PRO A 591 -15.55 -10.33 13.92
CA PRO A 591 -15.47 -10.41 12.46
C PRO A 591 -16.77 -10.03 11.74
N TYR A 592 -17.94 -10.37 12.31
CA TYR A 592 -19.24 -9.96 11.76
C TYR A 592 -19.48 -8.45 11.87
N VAL A 593 -19.09 -7.85 13.00
CA VAL A 593 -19.16 -6.39 13.19
C VAL A 593 -18.26 -5.68 12.19
N LEU A 594 -17.04 -6.19 12.00
CA LEU A 594 -16.09 -5.66 11.04
C LEU A 594 -16.62 -5.80 9.62
N ALA A 595 -17.25 -6.91 9.25
CA ALA A 595 -17.84 -7.08 7.92
C ALA A 595 -18.91 -6.02 7.63
N ILE A 596 -19.79 -5.72 8.59
CA ILE A 596 -20.79 -4.66 8.46
C ILE A 596 -20.12 -3.29 8.35
N ALA A 597 -19.14 -2.99 9.21
CA ALA A 597 -18.42 -1.72 9.18
C ALA A 597 -17.71 -1.53 7.84
N VAL A 598 -16.99 -2.55 7.36
CA VAL A 598 -16.30 -2.57 6.08
C VAL A 598 -17.25 -2.38 4.91
N PHE A 599 -18.42 -3.03 4.92
CA PHE A 599 -19.43 -2.83 3.89
C PHE A 599 -19.87 -1.36 3.84
N LEU A 600 -20.12 -0.73 5.00
CA LEU A 600 -20.47 0.69 5.09
C LEU A 600 -19.33 1.60 4.64
N PHE A 601 -18.08 1.29 4.99
CA PHE A 601 -16.89 1.98 4.52
C PHE A 601 -16.86 1.97 2.98
N ALA A 602 -16.83 0.78 2.38
CA ALA A 602 -16.81 0.59 0.93
C ALA A 602 -17.96 1.32 0.23
N PHE A 603 -19.19 1.18 0.74
CA PHE A 603 -20.37 1.87 0.24
C PHE A 603 -20.21 3.39 0.24
N SER A 604 -19.78 3.96 1.37
CA SER A 604 -19.60 5.41 1.53
C SER A 604 -18.47 5.97 0.65
N THR A 605 -17.41 5.20 0.46
CA THR A 605 -16.29 5.56 -0.42
C THR A 605 -16.74 5.62 -1.87
N MET A 606 -17.49 4.61 -2.36
CA MET A 606 -17.99 4.58 -3.74
C MET A 606 -18.91 5.75 -4.06
N ILE A 607 -19.86 6.09 -3.19
CA ILE A 607 -20.76 7.22 -3.46
C ILE A 607 -19.98 8.55 -3.55
N SER A 608 -18.94 8.73 -2.73
CA SER A 608 -18.12 9.95 -2.71
C SER A 608 -17.18 10.04 -3.91
N TRP A 609 -16.46 8.96 -4.21
CA TRP A 609 -15.58 8.89 -5.38
C TRP A 609 -16.34 8.93 -6.71
N SER A 610 -17.61 8.52 -6.72
CA SER A 610 -18.48 8.76 -7.88
C SER A 610 -18.58 10.26 -8.18
N TYR A 611 -18.69 11.12 -7.16
CA TYR A 611 -18.76 12.56 -7.35
C TYR A 611 -17.40 13.12 -7.81
N TYR A 612 -16.30 12.62 -7.26
CA TYR A 612 -14.96 13.11 -7.58
C TYR A 612 -14.62 12.86 -9.04
N GLY A 613 -14.76 11.61 -9.47
CA GLY A 613 -14.54 11.25 -10.87
C GLY A 613 -15.56 11.91 -11.81
N MET A 614 -16.82 12.10 -11.39
CA MET A 614 -17.80 12.84 -12.22
C MET A 614 -17.36 14.29 -12.48
N ARG A 615 -16.71 14.95 -11.51
CA ARG A 615 -16.16 16.31 -11.72
C ARG A 615 -14.96 16.28 -12.68
N GLY A 616 -14.12 15.26 -12.62
CA GLY A 616 -13.06 15.02 -13.61
C GLY A 616 -13.64 14.78 -15.01
N TRP A 617 -14.62 13.90 -15.11
CA TRP A 617 -15.31 13.54 -16.35
C TRP A 617 -15.96 14.76 -17.01
N THR A 618 -16.71 15.56 -16.25
CA THR A 618 -17.39 16.75 -16.78
C THR A 618 -16.42 17.89 -17.15
N TYR A 619 -15.20 17.90 -16.61
CA TYR A 619 -14.14 18.78 -17.08
C TYR A 619 -13.63 18.37 -18.47
N LEU A 620 -13.52 17.06 -18.73
CA LEU A 620 -13.04 16.51 -20.01
C LEU A 620 -14.10 16.51 -21.11
N PHE A 621 -15.29 15.99 -20.80
CA PHE A 621 -16.35 15.69 -21.77
C PHE A 621 -17.52 16.70 -21.72
N GLY A 622 -17.39 17.75 -20.91
CA GLY A 622 -18.36 18.82 -20.80
C GLY A 622 -19.44 18.58 -19.73
N LYS A 623 -20.04 19.70 -19.32
CA LYS A 623 -20.89 19.84 -18.13
C LYS A 623 -22.39 19.59 -18.41
N THR A 624 -22.72 18.65 -19.30
CA THR A 624 -24.12 18.36 -19.69
C THR A 624 -24.73 17.27 -18.83
N ASN A 625 -26.06 17.27 -18.67
CA ASN A 625 -26.77 16.20 -17.94
C ASN A 625 -26.54 14.82 -18.56
N ARG A 626 -26.43 14.74 -19.90
CA ARG A 626 -26.14 13.49 -20.61
C ARG A 626 -24.73 12.98 -20.29
N SER A 627 -23.74 13.86 -20.23
CA SER A 627 -22.37 13.52 -19.84
C SER A 627 -22.29 13.00 -18.40
N GLU A 628 -22.95 13.69 -17.45
CA GLU A 628 -23.04 13.23 -16.06
C GLU A 628 -23.75 11.88 -15.93
N LEU A 629 -24.85 11.67 -16.66
CA LEU A 629 -25.57 10.40 -16.65
C LEU A 629 -24.73 9.26 -17.23
N ALA A 630 -24.03 9.50 -18.35
CA ALA A 630 -23.13 8.52 -18.95
C ALA A 630 -22.05 8.08 -17.95
N TYR A 631 -21.41 9.03 -17.26
CA TYR A 631 -20.43 8.71 -16.21
C TYR A 631 -21.05 7.85 -15.10
N LYS A 632 -22.24 8.21 -14.60
CA LYS A 632 -22.91 7.42 -13.54
C LYS A 632 -23.20 6.00 -13.98
N ILE A 633 -23.69 5.80 -15.21
CA ILE A 633 -23.96 4.46 -15.76
C ILE A 633 -22.66 3.65 -15.82
N VAL A 634 -21.60 4.21 -16.38
CA VAL A 634 -20.29 3.56 -16.43
C VAL A 634 -19.81 3.22 -15.01
N PHE A 635 -19.87 4.17 -14.08
CA PHE A 635 -19.48 3.95 -12.70
C PHE A 635 -20.23 2.76 -12.07
N LEU A 636 -21.55 2.63 -12.27
CA LEU A 636 -22.33 1.51 -11.74
C LEU A 636 -21.98 0.17 -12.39
N VAL A 637 -21.64 0.15 -13.68
CA VAL A 637 -21.13 -1.07 -14.34
C VAL A 637 -19.83 -1.52 -13.69
N PHE A 638 -18.91 -0.59 -13.40
CA PHE A 638 -17.65 -0.89 -12.73
C PHE A 638 -17.84 -1.41 -11.29
N VAL A 639 -18.93 -1.02 -10.59
CA VAL A 639 -19.27 -1.62 -9.28
C VAL A 639 -19.53 -3.11 -9.42
N VAL A 640 -20.35 -3.51 -10.42
CA VAL A 640 -20.68 -4.91 -10.69
C VAL A 640 -19.44 -5.69 -11.11
N VAL A 641 -18.65 -5.12 -12.03
CA VAL A 641 -17.39 -5.74 -12.49
C VAL A 641 -16.47 -5.99 -11.30
N GLY A 642 -16.19 -4.98 -10.47
CA GLY A 642 -15.29 -5.11 -9.31
C GLY A 642 -15.68 -6.22 -8.34
N ALA A 643 -16.98 -6.39 -8.06
CA ALA A 643 -17.46 -7.46 -7.18
C ALA A 643 -17.41 -8.86 -7.85
N SER A 644 -17.39 -8.92 -9.18
CA SER A 644 -17.47 -10.17 -9.95
C SER A 644 -16.12 -10.77 -10.31
N VAL A 645 -15.07 -9.95 -10.39
CA VAL A 645 -13.77 -10.38 -10.93
C VAL A 645 -12.62 -10.09 -9.98
N SER A 646 -11.58 -10.93 -10.05
CA SER A 646 -10.29 -10.64 -9.41
C SER A 646 -9.52 -9.65 -10.30
N LEU A 647 -9.04 -8.55 -9.72
CA LEU A 647 -8.60 -7.37 -10.47
C LEU A 647 -7.15 -6.91 -10.19
N GLY A 648 -6.36 -7.66 -9.42
CA GLY A 648 -4.93 -7.42 -9.10
C GLY A 648 -4.30 -6.16 -9.72
N ALA A 649 -3.75 -6.28 -10.92
CA ALA A 649 -3.05 -5.20 -11.63
C ALA A 649 -3.91 -3.96 -11.91
N VAL A 650 -5.22 -4.12 -12.09
CA VAL A 650 -6.15 -2.99 -12.30
C VAL A 650 -6.32 -2.17 -11.02
N LEU A 651 -6.29 -2.84 -9.85
CA LEU A 651 -6.34 -2.17 -8.55
C LEU A 651 -5.03 -1.40 -8.32
N ASP A 652 -3.89 -2.04 -8.57
CA ASP A 652 -2.56 -1.41 -8.48
C ASP A 652 -2.42 -0.22 -9.44
N PHE A 653 -2.93 -0.36 -10.67
CA PHE A 653 -2.98 0.73 -11.65
C PHE A 653 -3.78 1.92 -11.12
N SER A 654 -4.89 1.67 -10.45
CA SER A 654 -5.73 2.74 -9.93
C SER A 654 -5.13 3.44 -8.73
N ASP A 655 -4.47 2.71 -7.83
CA ASP A 655 -3.68 3.28 -6.73
C ASP A 655 -2.58 4.20 -7.30
N MET A 656 -1.91 3.79 -8.36
CA MET A 656 -0.95 4.64 -9.05
C MET A 656 -1.57 5.90 -9.65
N MET A 657 -2.81 5.84 -10.15
CA MET A 657 -3.51 7.02 -10.63
C MET A 657 -3.81 8.01 -9.50
N ILE A 658 -4.21 7.54 -8.31
CA ILE A 658 -4.39 8.40 -7.12
C ILE A 658 -3.06 9.10 -6.80
N LEU A 659 -1.95 8.38 -6.72
CA LEU A 659 -0.66 9.02 -6.47
C LEU A 659 -0.26 9.98 -7.58
N ALA A 660 -0.47 9.62 -8.83
CA ALA A 660 -0.12 10.47 -9.97
C ALA A 660 -0.87 11.79 -9.94
N MET A 661 -2.11 11.85 -9.41
CA MET A 661 -2.86 13.10 -9.23
C MET A 661 -2.14 14.10 -8.34
N SER A 662 -1.33 13.64 -7.38
CA SER A 662 -0.59 14.52 -6.50
C SER A 662 0.46 15.36 -7.23
N VAL A 663 1.02 14.87 -8.34
CA VAL A 663 2.03 15.61 -9.12
C VAL A 663 1.48 16.94 -9.65
N PRO A 664 0.45 16.98 -10.53
CA PRO A 664 -0.11 18.23 -11.00
C PRO A 664 -0.71 19.07 -9.87
N ASN A 665 -1.32 18.42 -8.87
CA ASN A 665 -1.93 19.11 -7.75
C ASN A 665 -0.91 19.90 -6.92
N MET A 666 0.13 19.23 -6.42
CA MET A 666 1.17 19.84 -5.59
C MET A 666 1.89 21.00 -6.29
N ILE A 667 2.17 20.88 -7.59
CA ILE A 667 2.73 21.99 -8.38
C ILE A 667 1.83 23.22 -8.27
N GLY A 668 0.51 23.03 -8.44
CA GLY A 668 -0.47 24.09 -8.26
C GLY A 668 -0.48 24.67 -6.85
N LEU A 669 -0.48 23.83 -5.82
CA LEU A 669 -0.50 24.26 -4.43
C LEU A 669 0.72 25.10 -4.08
N TYR A 670 1.92 24.71 -4.52
CA TYR A 670 3.15 25.47 -4.29
C TYR A 670 3.08 26.87 -4.91
N ILE A 671 2.69 26.96 -6.18
CA ILE A 671 2.58 28.23 -6.92
C ILE A 671 1.53 29.14 -6.27
N LEU A 672 0.39 28.57 -5.85
CA LEU A 672 -0.72 29.32 -5.27
C LEU A 672 -0.59 29.54 -3.74
N SER A 673 0.44 28.98 -3.11
CA SER A 673 0.62 29.01 -1.65
C SER A 673 0.68 30.41 -1.05
N LYS A 674 1.22 31.40 -1.77
CA LYS A 674 1.27 32.82 -1.32
C LYS A 674 -0.13 33.41 -1.18
N GLU A 675 -1.00 33.06 -2.11
CA GLU A 675 -2.37 33.54 -2.12
C GLU A 675 -3.16 32.97 -0.94
N VAL A 676 -3.08 31.65 -0.73
CA VAL A 676 -3.72 30.99 0.42
C VAL A 676 -3.24 31.56 1.75
N ARG A 677 -1.93 31.85 1.87
CA ARG A 677 -1.38 32.48 3.08
C ARG A 677 -1.97 33.86 3.36
N THR A 678 -2.24 34.63 2.31
CA THR A 678 -2.84 35.96 2.38
C THR A 678 -4.31 35.85 2.77
N ASP A 679 -5.06 34.93 2.15
CA ASP A 679 -6.46 34.68 2.49
C ASP A 679 -6.61 34.23 3.94
N LEU A 680 -5.72 33.35 4.42
CA LEU A 680 -5.68 32.92 5.81
C LEU A 680 -5.44 34.10 6.76
N ALA A 681 -4.53 35.03 6.43
CA ALA A 681 -4.28 36.20 7.27
C ALA A 681 -5.54 37.09 7.38
N THR A 682 -6.21 37.35 6.25
CA THR A 682 -7.48 38.10 6.21
C THR A 682 -8.57 37.39 6.98
N TYR A 683 -8.71 36.08 6.81
CA TYR A 683 -9.69 35.25 7.53
C TYR A 683 -9.47 35.31 9.05
N MET A 684 -8.23 35.17 9.51
CA MET A 684 -7.91 35.22 10.93
C MET A 684 -8.17 36.60 11.54
N LYS A 685 -8.00 37.68 10.76
CA LYS A 685 -8.38 39.03 11.18
C LYS A 685 -9.90 39.12 11.40
N LYS A 686 -10.70 38.70 10.40
CA LYS A 686 -12.17 38.67 10.50
C LYS A 686 -12.68 37.82 11.67
N LEU A 687 -12.06 36.66 11.89
CA LEU A 687 -12.40 35.77 13.01
C LEU A 687 -12.19 36.46 14.37
N LYS A 688 -11.08 37.18 14.55
CA LYS A 688 -10.81 37.93 15.79
C LYS A 688 -11.77 39.09 16.00
N GLU A 689 -12.20 39.72 14.92
CA GLU A 689 -13.15 40.84 14.94
C GLU A 689 -14.62 40.38 15.09
N GLY A 690 -14.89 39.08 15.05
CA GLY A 690 -16.26 38.53 15.10
C GLY A 690 -17.05 38.66 13.79
N ASN A 691 -16.41 39.11 12.71
CA ASN A 691 -17.05 39.48 11.44
C ASN A 691 -17.08 38.36 10.39
N LEU A 692 -17.05 37.09 10.80
CA LEU A 692 -17.00 35.96 9.87
C LEU A 692 -18.28 35.79 9.04
N GLY A 693 -19.41 36.29 9.53
CA GLY A 693 -20.73 36.18 8.89
C GLY A 693 -21.10 37.34 7.95
N LYS A 694 -20.32 38.42 7.86
CA LYS A 694 -20.62 39.56 6.98
C LYS A 694 -20.00 39.38 5.58
N PRO A 695 -20.73 39.64 4.48
CA PRO A 695 -20.17 39.77 3.14
C PRO A 695 -19.02 40.78 3.08
N VAL A 696 -18.11 40.63 2.10
CA VAL A 696 -16.94 41.54 1.95
C VAL A 696 -17.38 42.98 1.62
N GLU A 697 -18.53 43.14 0.95
CA GLU A 697 -19.07 44.44 0.52
C GLU A 697 -19.57 45.29 1.71
N GLU A 698 -20.22 44.70 2.72
CA GLU A 698 -20.71 45.43 3.92
C GLU A 698 -19.57 46.02 4.77
N LEU A 699 -18.37 45.44 4.72
CA LEU A 699 -17.22 45.93 5.50
C LEU A 699 -16.48 47.10 4.83
N GLN A 700 -16.75 47.38 3.55
CA GLN A 700 -16.23 48.58 2.88
C GLN A 700 -17.09 49.81 3.15
N GLU A 701 -18.37 49.62 3.45
CA GLU A 701 -19.26 50.70 3.89
C GLU A 701 -18.96 51.11 5.35
N ASP A 702 -18.70 50.16 6.25
CA ASP A 702 -18.36 50.41 7.67
C ASP A 702 -16.99 51.14 7.88
N VAL A 703 -16.18 51.32 6.84
CA VAL A 703 -14.88 52.05 6.88
C VAL A 703 -14.96 53.39 6.13
N ALA A 704 -16.09 53.66 5.46
CA ALA A 704 -16.35 54.91 4.74
C ALA A 704 -17.20 55.91 5.55
N GLU A 705 -17.68 55.53 6.74
CA GLU A 705 -18.14 56.42 7.82
C GLU A 705 -17.05 56.59 8.88
#